data_AF-J3SIV9-F1
#
_entry.id   AF-J3SIV9-F1
#
_cell.length_a   1.000
_cell.length_b   1.000
_cell.length_c   1.000
_cell.angle_alpha   90.00
_cell.angle_beta   90.00
_cell.angle_gamma   90.00
#
_symmetry.space_group_name_H-M   'P 1'
#
loop_
_entity.id
_entity.type
_entity.pdbx_description
1 polymer ?
#
loop_
_entity_poly.entity_id
_entity_poly.type
_entity_poly.pdbx_seq_one_letter_code
_entity_poly.pdbx_strand_id
1 'polypeptide(L)'
;MDPSRPPLRGAAFRMPCMGRMLPPHQQEEISPGRATSLPRGRPLEMARGVRTPEGQRLQDPVSAASVLPSMFRGLGIETHPHPVVGPAGPLGRGILGRGFSGDLETKTSQVKPTLPETKALSAGDGACGRAAIVTGGLIGRGDPRLPFFPVGRGFIGIGRSYLPTPVTAGQLPSQSTVPTIKPESPSAVDLPEQKEPLLKQGFKGTATPLGLNLIKINCQNEHVYQYHVTFSPSVECKSMRFGMIKEHKEVTGEVTAFDGVILYLPIKLQKTVKLKSQRRTDDTEINIQIEMTKILEPTSDLCIPFYNVVFRRVMKILDMKLVGRNFFDPTSATVLHQYRLQVWPGYAASIRRTDGGLFLLADVAHKIIRNDSVLDIMNILYQESKENFQDECTKQLMGNIVITRYNNRTYRIDDIDWNKTPKDKFTMADNSEISFIEHYSKNYGITVKEHDQPLLIHRPNEKRAPPGKVLGEILLLPELSYMTGIPEKMRKDFRAMKELTQQINLSPKQHHISLRQLLKRIDSCEGTRIEMARWGLRLAEDVYKANGRILPFERINLRSNSFLTSEELNWTREVTRESSISAIPMNFWALFYPKRTTNQVQELVSMLEKICGPIGMRVSQPAWVELKDDRIETYVRNIKSLLGSESKVQMVVCIITGTRDDLYGAIKKLCCVQSPVPSQVINARTISQPNKLRSIAQKILLQINCKLGGELWGVDIPLKQLMVIGMDVYHDPSRGMRSVVGFVASINNILTKWYSRVVFQLPHQEIVDSLKLCLVAALQKYYEVNHCLPEKIVVYRDGVSDGQLHTVAKYEIPQLQKCFETFENYYPKMVVFVVQKKIGTNLYSASTDQFLTPAPGTIIDHTVTSREWVDFYLLAHHVRQGCGIPTHYVCVLNTANLSPDHMQRLTFKLCHMYWNWPGTIRVPAPCKYAHKLAYLSGQVLHHEPAIQLCEKLFFL
;
A
#
# COMPACT_ATOMS: atom_id res chain seq x y z
N MET A 1 43.18 17.33 -20.33
CA MET A 1 43.95 18.57 -20.54
C MET A 1 44.36 18.60 -22.00
N ASP A 2 44.32 19.75 -22.66
CA ASP A 2 45.29 20.13 -23.69
C ASP A 2 45.26 21.67 -23.85
N PRO A 3 46.37 22.39 -24.16
CA PRO A 3 46.44 23.84 -23.91
C PRO A 3 46.58 24.74 -25.16
N SER A 4 45.51 25.44 -25.55
CA SER A 4 45.57 26.59 -26.47
C SER A 4 45.07 27.89 -25.81
N ARG A 5 46.01 28.70 -25.33
CA ARG A 5 45.84 30.05 -24.71
C ARG A 5 45.39 31.12 -25.75
N PRO A 6 45.00 32.38 -25.38
CA PRO A 6 45.34 33.11 -24.14
C PRO A 6 44.22 33.90 -23.42
N PRO A 7 44.47 34.39 -22.17
CA PRO A 7 43.63 35.35 -21.44
C PRO A 7 44.22 36.77 -21.34
N LEU A 8 43.36 37.77 -21.13
CA LEU A 8 43.69 39.17 -20.75
C LEU A 8 42.81 39.54 -19.52
N ARG A 9 43.37 39.77 -18.32
CA ARG A 9 44.11 40.93 -17.76
C ARG A 9 43.23 42.16 -17.43
N GLY A 10 43.11 42.47 -16.13
CA GLY A 10 42.55 43.72 -15.56
C GLY A 10 42.60 43.69 -14.01
N ALA A 11 43.04 44.77 -13.36
CA ALA A 11 43.41 44.83 -11.93
C ALA A 11 43.61 46.30 -11.47
N ALA A 12 43.62 46.71 -10.18
CA ALA A 12 43.11 46.16 -8.90
C ALA A 12 43.25 47.26 -7.80
N PHE A 13 43.12 46.90 -6.50
CA PHE A 13 43.26 47.77 -5.29
C PHE A 13 42.10 48.78 -5.06
N ARG A 14 41.84 49.34 -3.86
CA ARG A 14 42.51 49.26 -2.53
C ARG A 14 41.48 49.42 -1.37
N MET A 15 41.83 48.99 -0.15
CA MET A 15 41.16 49.38 1.12
C MET A 15 42.02 50.37 1.93
N PRO A 16 41.44 51.08 2.91
CA PRO A 16 41.90 50.94 4.30
C PRO A 16 40.75 50.89 5.36
N CYS A 17 41.12 50.75 6.65
CA CYS A 17 40.21 50.59 7.81
C CYS A 17 40.45 51.69 8.90
N MET A 18 39.82 51.54 10.09
CA MET A 18 39.75 52.45 11.28
C MET A 18 38.58 53.47 11.24
N GLY A 19 37.90 53.86 12.34
CA GLY A 19 37.79 53.27 13.70
C GLY A 19 37.48 54.29 14.84
N ARG A 20 36.49 54.01 15.72
CA ARG A 20 36.13 54.74 17.00
C ARG A 20 35.60 56.20 16.86
N MET A 21 34.97 56.88 17.86
CA MET A 21 33.91 56.52 18.86
C MET A 21 33.32 57.80 19.56
N LEU A 22 32.01 57.78 19.90
CA LEU A 22 31.26 58.57 20.94
C LEU A 22 30.82 60.07 20.71
N PRO A 23 29.76 60.57 21.44
CA PRO A 23 28.99 61.83 21.21
C PRO A 23 29.26 62.91 22.34
N PRO A 24 28.46 63.99 22.71
CA PRO A 24 26.99 64.08 22.95
C PRO A 24 26.23 65.48 22.84
N HIS A 25 24.93 65.49 23.25
CA HIS A 25 24.08 66.54 23.93
C HIS A 25 23.49 67.85 23.27
N GLN A 26 22.13 67.93 23.30
CA GLN A 26 21.18 69.08 23.58
C GLN A 26 21.16 70.33 22.62
N GLN A 27 20.14 71.21 22.56
CA GLN A 27 18.98 71.55 23.44
C GLN A 27 17.80 72.27 22.68
N GLU A 28 16.52 72.07 23.12
CA GLU A 28 15.27 72.93 23.05
C GLU A 28 14.83 73.70 21.75
N GLU A 29 13.63 74.32 21.56
CA GLU A 29 12.50 74.75 22.43
C GLU A 29 11.12 74.92 21.68
N ILE A 30 10.06 75.36 22.41
CA ILE A 30 8.78 76.02 22.00
C ILE A 30 7.49 75.18 21.75
N SER A 31 6.33 75.70 22.19
CA SER A 31 4.95 75.15 22.09
C SER A 31 3.89 76.28 22.08
N PRO A 32 2.63 76.01 21.65
CA PRO A 32 1.47 75.85 22.57
C PRO A 32 0.41 74.82 22.06
N GLY A 33 -0.73 74.51 22.71
CA GLY A 33 -1.29 74.86 24.03
C GLY A 33 -2.82 74.56 24.13
N ARG A 34 -3.39 74.51 25.36
CA ARG A 34 -4.76 74.06 25.75
C ARG A 34 -5.04 72.55 25.51
N ALA A 35 -5.26 71.65 26.48
CA ALA A 35 -5.94 71.63 27.80
C ALA A 35 -7.49 71.56 27.69
N THR A 36 -8.23 70.77 28.50
CA THR A 36 -7.91 69.93 29.70
C THR A 36 -8.11 68.41 29.39
N SER A 37 -8.32 67.40 30.27
CA SER A 37 -8.60 67.27 31.72
C SER A 37 -8.18 65.87 32.30
N LEU A 38 -8.41 65.67 33.61
CA LEU A 38 -8.22 64.45 34.47
C LEU A 38 -9.25 64.56 35.65
N PRO A 39 -9.48 63.57 36.59
CA PRO A 39 -8.56 62.50 37.05
C PRO A 39 -9.13 61.12 37.52
N ARG A 40 -8.20 60.18 37.78
CA ARG A 40 -8.14 59.10 38.83
C ARG A 40 -9.32 58.11 39.08
N GLY A 41 -9.00 56.81 39.10
CA GLY A 41 -9.80 55.76 39.78
C GLY A 41 -9.23 54.31 39.69
N ARG A 42 -9.02 53.66 40.84
CA ARG A 42 -8.80 52.21 41.11
C ARG A 42 -9.39 51.93 42.53
N PRO A 43 -9.66 50.69 43.02
CA PRO A 43 -9.28 49.36 42.52
C PRO A 43 -10.42 48.29 42.60
N LEU A 44 -10.02 47.00 42.65
CA LEU A 44 -10.71 45.82 43.22
C LEU A 44 -11.71 44.99 42.40
N GLU A 45 -12.03 43.82 42.96
CA GLU A 45 -12.50 42.58 42.31
C GLU A 45 -14.02 42.37 42.41
N MET A 46 -14.60 41.56 41.51
CA MET A 46 -15.19 40.24 41.84
C MET A 46 -15.72 39.52 40.59
N ALA A 47 -16.18 38.29 40.74
CA ALA A 47 -16.38 37.32 39.66
C ALA A 47 -17.86 36.98 39.36
N ARG A 48 -18.04 36.08 38.37
CA ARG A 48 -19.27 35.36 37.95
C ARG A 48 -20.22 36.07 36.97
N GLY A 49 -20.00 35.78 35.68
CA GLY A 49 -20.86 34.81 34.98
C GLY A 49 -22.15 35.33 34.34
N VAL A 50 -22.17 35.35 32.99
CA VAL A 50 -23.37 35.53 32.17
C VAL A 50 -23.46 34.41 31.13
N ARG A 51 -24.65 33.81 30.99
CA ARG A 51 -25.07 33.03 29.82
C ARG A 51 -26.13 33.83 29.06
N THR A 52 -25.93 34.07 27.77
CA THR A 52 -26.95 34.50 26.80
C THR A 52 -26.42 34.21 25.37
N PRO A 53 -27.27 34.14 24.33
CA PRO A 53 -27.37 32.89 23.58
C PRO A 53 -26.94 32.96 22.10
N GLU A 54 -27.22 31.87 21.38
CA GLU A 54 -26.76 31.62 20.01
C GLU A 54 -27.31 32.62 18.98
N GLY A 55 -26.43 33.06 18.08
CA GLY A 55 -26.79 33.73 16.83
C GLY A 55 -26.06 33.04 15.67
N GLN A 56 -26.77 32.18 14.93
CA GLN A 56 -26.16 31.41 13.83
C GLN A 56 -25.76 32.32 12.66
N ARG A 57 -24.49 32.25 12.24
CA ARG A 57 -24.03 32.74 10.93
C ARG A 57 -23.65 31.55 10.06
N LEU A 58 -24.30 31.44 8.91
CA LEU A 58 -23.95 30.48 7.85
C LEU A 58 -22.54 30.80 7.30
N GLN A 59 -21.77 29.76 7.01
CA GLN A 59 -20.46 29.85 6.34
C GLN A 59 -20.45 29.01 5.08
N ASP A 60 -19.80 29.50 4.02
CA ASP A 60 -19.82 28.88 2.70
C ASP A 60 -18.98 27.58 2.60
N PRO A 61 -19.46 26.53 1.90
CA PRO A 61 -18.78 25.25 1.81
C PRO A 61 -17.61 25.25 0.80
N VAL A 62 -16.38 25.29 1.31
CA VAL A 62 -15.15 25.28 0.48
C VAL A 62 -14.91 23.94 -0.21
N SER A 63 -15.25 23.90 -1.51
CA SER A 63 -14.71 23.03 -2.58
C SER A 63 -14.23 21.61 -2.19
N ALA A 64 -15.14 20.64 -2.27
CA ALA A 64 -14.79 19.23 -2.31
C ALA A 64 -14.28 18.82 -3.71
N ALA A 65 -13.05 18.31 -3.81
CA ALA A 65 -12.48 17.76 -5.04
C ALA A 65 -11.68 16.47 -4.75
N SER A 66 -11.99 15.39 -5.47
CA SER A 66 -11.25 14.12 -5.52
C SER A 66 -10.78 13.52 -4.18
N VAL A 67 -11.69 13.40 -3.19
CA VAL A 67 -11.41 12.77 -1.87
C VAL A 67 -11.63 11.23 -1.89
N LEU A 68 -12.17 10.68 -2.99
CA LEU A 68 -12.58 9.26 -3.09
C LEU A 68 -11.59 8.23 -2.51
N PRO A 69 -10.26 8.25 -2.82
CA PRO A 69 -9.36 7.20 -2.36
C PRO A 69 -9.17 7.10 -0.84
N SER A 70 -9.47 8.15 -0.05
CA SER A 70 -9.36 8.10 1.41
C SER A 70 -10.65 7.69 2.12
N MET A 71 -11.79 7.63 1.42
CA MET A 71 -13.10 7.32 2.04
C MET A 71 -13.44 5.83 2.09
N PHE A 72 -12.71 4.97 1.37
CA PHE A 72 -13.01 3.52 1.32
C PHE A 72 -12.44 2.70 2.49
N ARG A 73 -11.81 3.33 3.49
CA ARG A 73 -11.12 2.64 4.58
C ARG A 73 -11.97 2.61 5.85
N GLY A 74 -12.45 1.41 6.17
CA GLY A 74 -13.50 1.15 7.17
C GLY A 74 -14.50 0.08 6.70
N LEU A 75 -14.58 -0.14 5.37
CA LEU A 75 -15.64 -0.92 4.69
C LEU A 75 -15.42 -2.44 4.57
N GLY A 76 -14.27 -2.96 5.03
CA GLY A 76 -13.95 -4.39 4.92
C GLY A 76 -13.89 -4.93 3.48
N ILE A 77 -13.38 -4.16 2.52
CA ILE A 77 -13.14 -4.57 1.14
C ILE A 77 -11.71 -5.13 1.04
N GLU A 78 -11.56 -6.45 1.13
CA GLU A 78 -10.28 -7.15 0.89
C GLU A 78 -10.23 -7.66 -0.56
N THR A 79 -9.25 -7.20 -1.35
CA THR A 79 -8.97 -7.72 -2.69
C THR A 79 -7.90 -8.81 -2.60
N HIS A 80 -8.30 -10.07 -2.73
CA HIS A 80 -7.38 -11.23 -2.75
C HIS A 80 -7.07 -11.67 -4.20
N PRO A 81 -5.83 -12.10 -4.50
CA PRO A 81 -5.42 -12.45 -5.86
C PRO A 81 -6.05 -13.75 -6.39
N HIS A 82 -6.08 -13.88 -7.73
CA HIS A 82 -6.54 -15.07 -8.44
C HIS A 82 -5.34 -16.00 -8.79
N PRO A 83 -5.50 -17.34 -8.73
CA PRO A 83 -4.63 -18.29 -9.44
C PRO A 83 -5.03 -18.37 -10.94
N VAL A 84 -4.20 -19.02 -11.76
CA VAL A 84 -4.42 -19.18 -13.21
C VAL A 84 -4.40 -20.66 -13.58
N VAL A 85 -5.35 -21.09 -14.40
CA VAL A 85 -5.35 -22.38 -15.10
C VAL A 85 -5.07 -22.10 -16.59
N GLY A 86 -4.15 -22.85 -17.20
CA GLY A 86 -3.80 -22.70 -18.62
C GLY A 86 -4.55 -23.69 -19.52
N PRO A 87 -4.89 -23.31 -20.78
CA PRO A 87 -5.51 -24.22 -21.74
C PRO A 87 -4.49 -25.14 -22.41
N ALA A 88 -4.91 -26.37 -22.73
CA ALA A 88 -4.13 -27.35 -23.48
C ALA A 88 -4.17 -27.10 -25.00
N GLY A 89 -3.29 -27.77 -25.75
CA GLY A 89 -3.24 -27.71 -27.21
C GLY A 89 -4.36 -28.50 -27.92
N PRO A 90 -4.62 -28.22 -29.21
CA PRO A 90 -5.74 -28.81 -29.96
C PRO A 90 -5.43 -30.21 -30.52
N LEU A 91 -6.46 -31.07 -30.53
CA LEU A 91 -6.52 -32.30 -31.33
C LEU A 91 -7.88 -32.35 -32.04
N GLY A 92 -7.88 -32.61 -33.36
CA GLY A 92 -9.07 -32.50 -34.20
C GLY A 92 -9.53 -33.83 -34.82
N ARG A 93 -10.85 -33.99 -34.88
CA ARG A 93 -11.67 -34.84 -35.78
C ARG A 93 -13.03 -34.13 -35.89
N GLY A 94 -13.74 -34.00 -37.01
CA GLY A 94 -13.53 -34.53 -38.36
C GLY A 94 -14.42 -35.73 -38.66
N ILE A 95 -15.24 -35.62 -39.72
CA ILE A 95 -16.08 -36.64 -40.44
C ILE A 95 -17.57 -36.23 -40.58
N LEU A 96 -18.04 -36.23 -41.84
CA LEU A 96 -19.44 -36.19 -42.36
C LEU A 96 -20.36 -34.98 -41.98
N GLY A 97 -21.26 -34.51 -42.85
CA GLY A 97 -21.42 -34.78 -44.30
C GLY A 97 -22.86 -34.97 -44.78
N ARG A 98 -23.51 -33.91 -45.29
CA ARG A 98 -24.66 -33.93 -46.21
C ARG A 98 -24.83 -32.53 -46.83
N GLY A 99 -25.39 -32.43 -48.03
CA GLY A 99 -25.72 -31.16 -48.68
C GLY A 99 -26.81 -31.32 -49.74
N PHE A 100 -27.39 -30.18 -50.15
CA PHE A 100 -28.22 -29.91 -51.33
C PHE A 100 -28.20 -28.37 -51.46
N SER A 101 -27.62 -27.77 -52.49
CA SER A 101 -28.13 -27.54 -53.86
C SER A 101 -28.90 -26.21 -53.98
N GLY A 102 -28.61 -25.45 -55.04
CA GLY A 102 -29.16 -24.11 -55.28
C GLY A 102 -28.28 -23.30 -56.24
N ASP A 103 -28.32 -23.64 -57.53
CA ASP A 103 -27.52 -23.01 -58.58
C ASP A 103 -28.08 -21.64 -59.01
N LEU A 104 -27.18 -20.72 -59.39
CA LEU A 104 -27.35 -19.94 -60.62
C LEU A 104 -26.00 -19.43 -61.18
N GLU A 105 -25.94 -19.23 -62.49
CA GLU A 105 -24.77 -18.86 -63.29
C GLU A 105 -24.39 -17.35 -63.12
N THR A 106 -23.22 -16.79 -63.51
CA THR A 106 -22.50 -16.94 -64.80
C THR A 106 -21.01 -16.48 -64.79
N LYS A 107 -20.16 -17.28 -65.46
CA LYS A 107 -19.09 -16.95 -66.46
C LYS A 107 -17.95 -15.94 -66.18
N THR A 108 -16.71 -16.48 -66.14
CA THR A 108 -15.44 -16.10 -66.86
C THR A 108 -14.85 -14.67 -66.73
N SER A 109 -13.53 -14.39 -66.67
CA SER A 109 -12.25 -15.08 -67.06
C SER A 109 -11.11 -14.66 -66.07
N GLN A 110 -10.00 -15.37 -65.76
CA GLN A 110 -8.83 -15.78 -66.58
C GLN A 110 -8.20 -14.62 -67.42
N VAL A 111 -6.89 -14.33 -67.48
CA VAL A 111 -5.62 -15.15 -67.54
C VAL A 111 -4.38 -14.37 -66.94
N LYS A 112 -3.24 -15.06 -66.70
CA LYS A 112 -1.87 -14.59 -66.26
C LYS A 112 -0.94 -14.32 -67.47
N PRO A 113 0.20 -13.57 -67.45
CA PRO A 113 1.48 -14.15 -66.97
C PRO A 113 2.67 -13.18 -66.61
N THR A 114 3.85 -13.79 -66.54
CA THR A 114 5.27 -13.46 -66.23
C THR A 114 6.00 -12.22 -66.81
N LEU A 115 7.00 -11.73 -66.03
CA LEU A 115 8.46 -11.58 -66.29
C LEU A 115 9.02 -11.80 -67.74
N PRO A 116 10.15 -11.16 -68.18
CA PRO A 116 11.45 -11.19 -67.48
C PRO A 116 12.43 -9.97 -67.63
N GLU A 117 13.72 -10.24 -67.42
CA GLU A 117 14.90 -9.42 -67.05
C GLU A 117 15.54 -8.45 -68.08
N THR A 118 16.45 -7.59 -67.59
CA THR A 118 17.85 -7.25 -68.06
C THR A 118 18.20 -5.73 -67.96
N LYS A 119 19.45 -5.21 -67.86
CA LYS A 119 20.84 -5.71 -67.61
C LYS A 119 21.82 -4.56 -67.20
N ALA A 120 22.72 -4.82 -66.23
CA ALA A 120 24.07 -4.18 -66.02
C ALA A 120 24.16 -2.64 -65.76
N LEU A 121 25.25 -2.02 -65.26
CA LEU A 121 26.70 -2.35 -65.17
C LEU A 121 27.40 -1.73 -63.90
N SER A 122 28.41 -2.42 -63.33
CA SER A 122 29.62 -1.97 -62.55
C SER A 122 29.56 -0.85 -61.46
N ALA A 123 30.29 -0.85 -60.33
CA ALA A 123 31.24 -1.74 -59.60
C ALA A 123 31.24 -1.27 -58.10
N GLY A 124 31.75 -1.92 -57.04
CA GLY A 124 32.79 -2.95 -56.81
C GLY A 124 33.99 -2.30 -56.04
N ASP A 125 34.65 -2.83 -55.01
CA ASP A 125 34.53 -4.03 -54.13
C ASP A 125 35.34 -3.75 -52.82
N GLY A 126 35.37 -4.52 -51.73
CA GLY A 126 34.84 -5.83 -51.29
C GLY A 126 35.32 -6.09 -49.83
N ALA A 127 35.37 -7.27 -49.18
CA ALA A 127 34.77 -8.63 -49.24
C ALA A 127 35.42 -9.42 -48.04
N CYS A 128 34.99 -10.54 -47.42
CA CYS A 128 33.82 -11.44 -47.30
C CYS A 128 33.94 -12.12 -45.89
N GLY A 129 33.15 -13.05 -45.32
CA GLY A 129 31.94 -13.83 -45.68
C GLY A 129 30.97 -13.90 -44.46
N ARG A 130 30.06 -14.86 -44.21
CA ARG A 130 29.73 -16.24 -44.71
C ARG A 130 30.53 -17.39 -44.07
N ALA A 131 29.94 -18.55 -43.73
CA ALA A 131 28.59 -19.14 -43.92
C ALA A 131 28.18 -19.94 -42.63
N ALA A 132 26.96 -20.35 -42.24
CA ALA A 132 25.60 -20.59 -42.79
C ALA A 132 25.15 -22.08 -42.66
N ILE A 133 24.24 -22.35 -41.70
CA ILE A 133 23.02 -23.21 -41.74
C ILE A 133 23.11 -24.67 -42.27
N VAL A 134 22.58 -25.64 -41.50
CA VAL A 134 21.70 -26.77 -41.93
C VAL A 134 20.87 -27.29 -40.74
N THR A 135 19.74 -27.95 -41.00
CA THR A 135 18.77 -28.53 -40.01
C THR A 135 18.84 -30.06 -39.92
N GLY A 136 18.33 -30.64 -38.82
CA GLY A 136 18.07 -32.07 -38.70
C GLY A 136 17.50 -32.47 -37.33
N GLY A 137 16.68 -33.54 -37.27
CA GLY A 137 16.14 -34.05 -36.01
C GLY A 137 15.36 -35.37 -36.14
N LEU A 138 15.46 -36.21 -35.12
CA LEU A 138 14.74 -37.48 -34.87
C LEU A 138 14.72 -37.65 -33.33
N ILE A 139 13.56 -37.66 -32.66
CA ILE A 139 12.75 -38.84 -32.30
C ILE A 139 13.51 -39.88 -31.46
N GLY A 140 13.16 -39.95 -30.16
CA GLY A 140 13.52 -41.02 -29.23
C GLY A 140 12.66 -40.92 -27.95
N ARG A 141 11.85 -41.96 -27.66
CA ARG A 141 10.99 -42.03 -26.45
C ARG A 141 11.73 -42.73 -25.31
N GLY A 142 11.48 -42.36 -24.04
CA GLY A 142 12.14 -43.01 -22.90
C GLY A 142 11.73 -42.50 -21.50
N ASP A 143 10.44 -42.60 -21.17
CA ASP A 143 9.89 -42.46 -19.81
C ASP A 143 9.31 -43.84 -19.39
N PRO A 144 9.14 -44.21 -18.09
CA PRO A 144 9.56 -43.58 -16.83
C PRO A 144 10.45 -44.50 -15.95
N ARG A 145 10.94 -43.98 -14.80
CA ARG A 145 10.57 -44.46 -13.42
C ARG A 145 11.54 -44.00 -12.31
N LEU A 146 10.94 -43.62 -11.18
CA LEU A 146 11.51 -43.52 -9.83
C LEU A 146 12.04 -44.91 -9.34
N PRO A 147 12.86 -45.05 -8.26
CA PRO A 147 12.82 -44.18 -7.06
C PRO A 147 14.13 -44.01 -6.23
N PHE A 148 13.95 -43.37 -5.05
CA PHE A 148 14.72 -43.46 -3.79
C PHE A 148 16.25 -43.24 -3.75
N PHE A 149 16.64 -42.19 -3.01
CA PHE A 149 17.51 -42.20 -1.82
C PHE A 149 18.19 -43.54 -1.45
N PRO A 150 19.48 -43.54 -1.01
CA PRO A 150 19.80 -42.83 0.23
C PRO A 150 21.16 -42.12 0.34
N VAL A 151 21.26 -41.39 1.47
CA VAL A 151 22.45 -40.73 2.03
C VAL A 151 23.65 -41.69 2.13
N GLY A 152 24.82 -41.23 1.68
CA GLY A 152 26.12 -41.90 1.89
C GLY A 152 27.18 -40.89 2.36
N ARG A 153 27.97 -41.25 3.37
CA ARG A 153 29.09 -40.43 3.87
C ARG A 153 30.24 -40.45 2.86
N GLY A 154 30.92 -39.32 2.67
CA GLY A 154 32.15 -39.25 1.88
C GLY A 154 33.42 -39.46 2.71
N PHE A 155 34.56 -39.65 2.02
CA PHE A 155 35.93 -39.44 2.54
C PHE A 155 36.91 -39.21 1.37
N ILE A 156 38.11 -38.74 1.72
CA ILE A 156 39.43 -38.69 1.02
C ILE A 156 39.53 -39.46 -0.33
N GLY A 157 40.22 -38.99 -1.38
CA GLY A 157 41.09 -37.80 -1.52
C GLY A 157 42.47 -38.14 -2.12
N ILE A 158 42.81 -37.57 -3.29
CA ILE A 158 44.08 -37.73 -4.04
C ILE A 158 44.35 -36.38 -4.76
N GLY A 159 45.56 -35.81 -4.89
CA GLY A 159 46.88 -36.16 -4.34
C GLY A 159 48.03 -35.62 -5.23
N ARG A 160 49.15 -35.14 -4.63
CA ARG A 160 50.36 -34.51 -5.27
C ARG A 160 50.14 -33.10 -5.85
N SER A 161 51.11 -32.17 -5.94
CA SER A 161 52.47 -31.96 -5.37
C SER A 161 52.89 -30.50 -5.71
N TYR A 162 53.74 -29.74 -4.99
CA TYR A 162 55.12 -29.99 -4.51
C TYR A 162 55.51 -29.08 -3.31
N LEU A 163 56.66 -29.37 -2.68
CA LEU A 163 57.40 -28.53 -1.71
C LEU A 163 58.84 -28.28 -2.23
N PRO A 164 59.63 -27.38 -1.60
CA PRO A 164 60.58 -27.85 -0.56
C PRO A 164 60.69 -26.95 0.71
N THR A 165 61.32 -27.52 1.75
CA THR A 165 61.66 -26.90 3.07
C THR A 165 63.19 -26.70 3.20
N PRO A 166 63.77 -26.29 4.35
CA PRO A 166 63.98 -27.11 5.59
C PRO A 166 63.71 -26.25 6.87
N VAL A 167 64.13 -26.44 8.15
CA VAL A 167 64.69 -27.44 9.13
C VAL A 167 64.23 -26.90 10.54
N THR A 168 64.27 -27.47 11.75
CA THR A 168 64.61 -28.74 12.46
C THR A 168 63.87 -28.64 13.83
N ALA A 169 63.24 -29.63 14.47
CA ALA A 169 63.62 -31.00 14.89
C ALA A 169 64.21 -31.08 16.34
N GLY A 170 63.50 -31.81 17.22
CA GLY A 170 63.83 -32.13 18.63
C GLY A 170 62.67 -32.92 19.28
N GLN A 171 62.92 -33.88 20.19
CA GLN A 171 61.92 -34.92 20.56
C GLN A 171 61.96 -35.43 22.01
N LEU A 172 60.75 -35.71 22.55
CA LEU A 172 60.37 -36.75 23.55
C LEU A 172 60.95 -36.69 24.98
N PRO A 173 60.38 -37.40 26.00
CA PRO A 173 59.16 -38.24 26.06
C PRO A 173 58.01 -37.53 26.86
N SER A 174 57.04 -38.09 27.63
CA SER A 174 56.77 -39.45 28.16
C SER A 174 55.28 -39.71 28.57
N GLN A 175 55.02 -40.95 29.00
CA GLN A 175 53.88 -41.55 29.75
C GLN A 175 53.39 -40.82 31.03
N SER A 176 52.27 -41.16 31.72
CA SER A 176 50.88 -41.60 31.37
C SER A 176 50.13 -42.11 32.63
N THR A 177 48.96 -41.56 33.03
CA THR A 177 47.87 -42.27 33.80
C THR A 177 46.58 -41.41 33.91
N VAL A 178 45.48 -42.01 34.42
CA VAL A 178 44.08 -41.52 34.32
C VAL A 178 43.52 -40.93 35.63
N PRO A 179 42.65 -39.90 35.57
CA PRO A 179 41.66 -39.60 36.62
C PRO A 179 40.19 -39.80 36.18
N THR A 180 39.31 -40.04 37.16
CA THR A 180 37.92 -40.55 36.98
C THR A 180 36.86 -39.48 36.70
N ILE A 181 35.83 -39.83 35.93
CA ILE A 181 34.63 -39.01 35.65
C ILE A 181 33.76 -38.85 36.91
N LYS A 182 33.17 -37.66 37.11
CA LYS A 182 32.08 -37.40 38.08
C LYS A 182 30.74 -37.20 37.33
N PRO A 183 29.58 -37.49 37.95
CA PRO A 183 28.28 -37.31 37.30
C PRO A 183 27.92 -35.83 37.13
N GLU A 184 27.40 -35.45 35.97
CA GLU A 184 26.89 -34.09 35.71
C GLU A 184 25.48 -33.89 36.29
N SER A 185 25.22 -32.67 36.78
CA SER A 185 23.89 -32.22 37.20
C SER A 185 23.03 -31.81 35.98
N PRO A 186 21.70 -31.91 36.06
CA PRO A 186 20.83 -31.67 34.91
C PRO A 186 20.89 -30.21 34.43
N SER A 187 20.97 -30.04 33.11
CA SER A 187 21.08 -28.76 32.40
C SER A 187 20.06 -27.72 32.85
N ALA A 188 20.52 -26.48 33.06
CA ALA A 188 19.67 -25.32 33.26
C ALA A 188 18.79 -25.03 32.02
N VAL A 189 17.66 -24.35 32.23
CA VAL A 189 16.80 -23.86 31.14
C VAL A 189 17.29 -22.50 30.71
N ASP A 190 17.62 -22.33 29.43
CA ASP A 190 18.08 -21.06 28.86
C ASP A 190 17.06 -19.94 29.10
N LEU A 191 17.47 -18.92 29.87
CA LEU A 191 16.73 -17.67 30.00
C LEU A 191 16.98 -16.81 28.75
N PRO A 192 15.95 -16.20 28.14
CA PRO A 192 16.11 -15.43 26.91
C PRO A 192 16.88 -14.13 27.16
N GLU A 193 17.88 -13.85 26.31
CA GLU A 193 18.67 -12.62 26.34
C GLU A 193 17.78 -11.37 26.27
N GLN A 194 17.89 -10.48 27.26
CA GLN A 194 17.29 -9.16 27.20
C GLN A 194 18.14 -8.23 26.31
N LYS A 195 17.73 -8.08 25.05
CA LYS A 195 18.29 -7.04 24.18
C LYS A 195 17.97 -5.65 24.74
N GLU A 196 18.97 -4.77 24.73
CA GLU A 196 18.79 -3.36 25.09
C GLU A 196 17.75 -2.67 24.20
N PRO A 197 16.95 -1.74 24.73
CA PRO A 197 15.95 -1.02 23.96
C PRO A 197 16.61 -0.05 22.96
N LEU A 198 16.31 -0.23 21.67
CA LEU A 198 16.81 0.63 20.59
C LEU A 198 16.44 2.11 20.82
N LEU A 199 17.38 3.02 20.58
CA LEU A 199 17.16 4.47 20.71
C LEU A 199 16.27 5.00 19.58
N LYS A 200 14.97 5.11 19.84
CA LYS A 200 13.94 5.57 18.89
C LYS A 200 13.44 6.99 19.14
N GLN A 201 13.58 7.49 20.36
CA GLN A 201 12.93 8.73 20.76
C GLN A 201 13.69 9.97 20.25
N GLY A 202 12.98 10.82 19.51
CA GLY A 202 13.40 12.16 19.11
C GLY A 202 13.06 13.21 20.17
N PHE A 203 13.63 14.42 20.06
CA PHE A 203 13.57 15.44 21.12
C PHE A 203 13.05 16.82 20.66
N LYS A 204 12.93 17.10 19.36
CA LYS A 204 12.39 18.38 18.87
C LYS A 204 10.87 18.34 18.71
N GLY A 205 10.27 19.52 18.68
CA GLY A 205 8.81 19.69 18.67
C GLY A 205 8.22 19.81 20.07
N THR A 206 6.96 20.24 20.14
CA THR A 206 6.24 20.49 21.40
C THR A 206 5.59 19.21 21.89
N ALA A 207 5.80 18.84 23.16
CA ALA A 207 5.13 17.68 23.75
C ALA A 207 3.60 17.87 23.76
N THR A 208 2.84 16.81 23.47
CA THR A 208 1.37 16.83 23.48
C THR A 208 0.81 15.52 24.04
N PRO A 209 -0.23 15.55 24.89
CA PRO A 209 -0.92 14.33 25.31
C PRO A 209 -1.73 13.77 24.14
N LEU A 210 -1.61 12.47 23.91
CA LEU A 210 -2.29 11.71 22.87
C LEU A 210 -3.09 10.54 23.47
N GLY A 211 -4.20 10.19 22.83
CA GLY A 211 -4.82 8.88 22.95
C GLY A 211 -4.56 8.02 21.72
N LEU A 212 -4.49 6.71 21.90
CA LEU A 212 -4.30 5.74 20.82
C LEU A 212 -5.27 4.58 20.99
N ASN A 213 -5.76 4.00 19.90
CA ASN A 213 -6.70 2.87 19.91
C ASN A 213 -6.09 1.50 20.29
N LEU A 214 -5.07 1.52 21.14
CA LEU A 214 -4.51 0.35 21.79
C LEU A 214 -5.05 0.30 23.22
N ILE A 215 -5.44 -0.89 23.68
CA ILE A 215 -5.86 -1.14 25.06
C ILE A 215 -4.81 -2.03 25.69
N LYS A 216 -4.22 -1.60 26.81
CA LYS A 216 -3.15 -2.37 27.46
C LYS A 216 -3.71 -3.68 28.03
N ILE A 217 -2.98 -4.77 27.80
CA ILE A 217 -3.25 -6.07 28.41
C ILE A 217 -2.26 -6.27 29.55
N ASN A 218 -2.79 -6.38 30.76
CA ASN A 218 -2.01 -6.75 31.93
C ASN A 218 -2.11 -8.27 32.09
N CYS A 219 -0.97 -8.95 32.22
CA CYS A 219 -0.91 -10.38 32.50
C CYS A 219 -0.76 -10.59 34.02
N GLN A 220 -1.59 -11.44 34.59
CA GLN A 220 -1.63 -11.76 36.03
C GLN A 220 -0.87 -13.06 36.35
N ASN A 221 -0.69 -13.94 35.36
CA ASN A 221 0.18 -15.09 35.44
C ASN A 221 1.64 -14.64 35.28
N GLU A 222 2.57 -15.23 36.03
CA GLU A 222 4.01 -14.92 35.91
C GLU A 222 4.61 -15.51 34.62
N HIS A 223 4.10 -16.67 34.18
CA HIS A 223 4.64 -17.48 33.10
C HIS A 223 3.54 -18.14 32.26
N VAL A 224 3.89 -18.54 31.03
CA VAL A 224 3.20 -19.53 30.21
C VAL A 224 4.15 -20.70 29.99
N TYR A 225 3.65 -21.93 30.12
CA TYR A 225 4.48 -23.14 30.03
C TYR A 225 4.27 -23.84 28.69
N GLN A 226 5.36 -24.11 27.98
CA GLN A 226 5.37 -24.80 26.69
C GLN A 226 5.83 -26.25 26.86
N TYR A 227 5.00 -27.19 26.42
CA TYR A 227 5.25 -28.63 26.47
C TYR A 227 5.28 -29.23 25.06
N HIS A 228 6.10 -30.25 24.86
CA HIS A 228 6.04 -31.15 23.73
C HIS A 228 5.14 -32.34 24.07
N VAL A 229 4.33 -32.80 23.13
CA VAL A 229 3.37 -33.89 23.30
C VAL A 229 3.63 -34.99 22.28
N THR A 230 4.05 -36.15 22.75
CA THR A 230 4.22 -37.37 21.95
C THR A 230 3.09 -38.35 22.19
N PHE A 231 2.78 -39.17 21.18
CA PHE A 231 1.71 -40.17 21.18
C PHE A 231 2.32 -41.50 20.73
N SER A 232 2.16 -42.56 21.52
CA SER A 232 2.71 -43.89 21.25
C SER A 232 1.67 -44.99 21.52
N PRO A 233 1.23 -45.78 20.53
CA PRO A 233 1.57 -45.69 19.10
C PRO A 233 1.23 -44.34 18.44
N SER A 234 1.93 -44.02 17.36
CA SER A 234 1.76 -42.74 16.65
C SER A 234 0.33 -42.55 16.13
N VAL A 235 -0.22 -41.36 16.38
CA VAL A 235 -1.54 -40.94 15.88
C VAL A 235 -1.32 -39.86 14.83
N GLU A 236 -1.57 -40.12 13.55
CA GLU A 236 -1.36 -39.10 12.51
C GLU A 236 -2.47 -38.04 12.48
N CYS A 237 -3.72 -38.45 12.72
CA CYS A 237 -4.85 -37.54 12.65
C CYS A 237 -4.79 -36.48 13.76
N LYS A 238 -4.48 -35.23 13.36
CA LYS A 238 -4.47 -34.06 14.25
C LYS A 238 -5.78 -33.89 15.03
N SER A 239 -6.94 -34.18 14.43
CA SER A 239 -8.22 -34.08 15.16
C SER A 239 -8.36 -35.13 16.27
N MET A 240 -7.79 -36.32 16.11
CA MET A 240 -7.76 -37.33 17.19
C MET A 240 -6.84 -36.90 18.32
N ARG A 241 -5.63 -36.39 18.03
CA ARG A 241 -4.72 -35.82 19.06
C ARG A 241 -5.39 -34.73 19.91
N PHE A 242 -6.19 -33.87 19.28
CA PHE A 242 -6.95 -32.82 19.99
C PHE A 242 -8.07 -33.39 20.87
N GLY A 243 -8.73 -34.48 20.43
CA GLY A 243 -9.71 -35.20 21.25
C GLY A 243 -9.07 -35.81 22.48
N MET A 244 -7.98 -36.56 22.29
CA MET A 244 -7.20 -37.23 23.34
C MET A 244 -6.68 -36.25 24.40
N ILE A 245 -6.14 -35.08 23.99
CA ILE A 245 -5.72 -34.04 24.95
C ILE A 245 -6.92 -33.37 25.65
N LYS A 246 -8.08 -33.26 24.99
CA LYS A 246 -9.31 -32.73 25.61
C LYS A 246 -9.94 -33.69 26.63
N GLU A 247 -9.71 -35.01 26.49
CA GLU A 247 -10.16 -36.00 27.48
C GLU A 247 -9.43 -35.84 28.82
N HIS A 248 -8.14 -35.46 28.80
CA HIS A 248 -7.33 -35.24 30.01
C HIS A 248 -7.42 -33.81 30.58
N LYS A 249 -8.60 -33.17 30.45
CA LYS A 249 -8.90 -31.80 30.89
C LYS A 249 -8.59 -31.54 32.37
N GLU A 250 -8.73 -32.55 33.22
CA GLU A 250 -8.43 -32.49 34.65
C GLU A 250 -6.93 -32.26 34.92
N VAL A 251 -6.06 -32.82 34.06
CA VAL A 251 -4.60 -32.71 34.20
C VAL A 251 -4.06 -31.51 33.42
N THR A 252 -4.55 -31.26 32.20
CA THR A 252 -4.13 -30.08 31.41
C THR A 252 -4.79 -28.78 31.84
N GLY A 253 -5.76 -28.85 32.75
CA GLY A 253 -6.65 -27.75 33.11
C GLY A 253 -7.73 -27.46 32.07
N GLU A 254 -8.66 -26.56 32.43
CA GLU A 254 -9.78 -26.10 31.60
C GLU A 254 -9.38 -25.54 30.21
N VAL A 255 -8.10 -25.21 30.02
CA VAL A 255 -7.64 -24.23 29.03
C VAL A 255 -6.36 -24.73 28.36
N THR A 256 -6.47 -25.14 27.09
CA THR A 256 -5.34 -25.61 26.30
C THR A 256 -5.20 -24.80 25.01
N ALA A 257 -3.97 -24.43 24.66
CA ALA A 257 -3.59 -24.00 23.32
C ALA A 257 -2.64 -25.04 22.74
N PHE A 258 -3.21 -25.97 21.96
CA PHE A 258 -2.50 -27.10 21.37
C PHE A 258 -2.46 -26.96 19.85
N ASP A 259 -1.33 -27.29 19.21
CA ASP A 259 -1.21 -27.32 17.74
C ASP A 259 -1.21 -28.74 17.14
N GLY A 260 -1.19 -29.79 17.98
CA GLY A 260 -1.04 -31.19 17.56
C GLY A 260 0.31 -31.81 17.94
N VAL A 261 1.29 -31.01 18.35
CA VAL A 261 2.62 -31.43 18.84
C VAL A 261 3.06 -30.57 20.03
N ILE A 262 2.85 -29.25 19.98
CA ILE A 262 3.20 -28.31 21.04
C ILE A 262 1.93 -27.88 21.78
N LEU A 263 1.99 -27.94 23.11
CA LEU A 263 0.93 -27.55 24.04
C LEU A 263 1.41 -26.37 24.89
N TYR A 264 0.63 -25.29 24.92
CA TYR A 264 0.83 -24.16 25.84
C TYR A 264 -0.26 -24.15 26.90
N LEU A 265 0.15 -24.01 28.18
CA LEU A 265 -0.75 -23.92 29.34
C LEU A 265 -0.40 -22.68 30.20
N PRO A 266 -1.38 -22.06 30.86
CA PRO A 266 -1.13 -21.08 31.92
C PRO A 266 -0.67 -21.73 33.23
N ILE A 267 -0.90 -23.04 33.40
CA ILE A 267 -0.53 -23.81 34.60
C ILE A 267 0.77 -24.61 34.42
N LYS A 268 1.48 -24.83 35.53
CA LYS A 268 2.71 -25.62 35.59
C LYS A 268 2.38 -27.09 35.91
N LEU A 269 2.70 -27.99 34.99
CA LEU A 269 2.67 -29.43 35.21
C LEU A 269 4.01 -29.92 35.78
N GLN A 270 4.07 -31.17 36.21
CA GLN A 270 5.33 -31.87 36.47
C GLN A 270 6.18 -31.95 35.18
N LYS A 271 7.51 -32.10 35.32
CA LYS A 271 8.47 -32.00 34.20
C LYS A 271 8.12 -32.94 33.03
N THR A 272 7.66 -34.14 33.35
CA THR A 272 7.13 -35.12 32.40
C THR A 272 5.87 -35.73 32.99
N VAL A 273 4.77 -35.71 32.24
CA VAL A 273 3.48 -36.31 32.61
C VAL A 273 3.14 -37.39 31.58
N LYS A 274 2.72 -38.57 32.04
CA LYS A 274 2.27 -39.68 31.18
C LYS A 274 0.78 -39.92 31.40
N LEU A 275 0.04 -40.01 30.29
CA LEU A 275 -1.41 -40.17 30.24
C LEU A 275 -1.77 -41.30 29.28
N LYS A 276 -2.99 -41.83 29.37
CA LYS A 276 -3.50 -42.92 28.54
C LYS A 276 -4.90 -42.58 28.03
N SER A 277 -5.09 -42.61 26.71
CA SER A 277 -6.40 -42.49 26.04
C SER A 277 -6.55 -43.58 24.98
N GLN A 278 -7.77 -44.01 24.69
CA GLN A 278 -8.06 -45.04 23.68
C GLN A 278 -8.36 -44.40 22.32
N ARG A 279 -7.81 -44.98 21.26
CA ARG A 279 -8.05 -44.50 19.90
C ARG A 279 -9.36 -45.07 19.35
N ARG A 280 -10.38 -44.20 19.28
CA ARG A 280 -11.77 -44.45 18.82
C ARG A 280 -11.97 -45.07 17.41
N THR A 281 -10.92 -45.57 16.75
CA THR A 281 -10.96 -46.25 15.44
C THR A 281 -10.61 -47.74 15.52
N ASP A 282 -9.87 -48.14 16.56
CA ASP A 282 -9.29 -49.47 16.73
C ASP A 282 -9.12 -49.86 18.22
N ASP A 283 -9.64 -49.02 19.12
CA ASP A 283 -9.56 -49.06 20.59
C ASP A 283 -8.15 -49.26 21.19
N THR A 284 -7.09 -49.04 20.39
CA THR A 284 -5.70 -49.14 20.84
C THR A 284 -5.42 -48.12 21.96
N GLU A 285 -4.79 -48.59 23.04
CA GLU A 285 -4.28 -47.71 24.09
C GLU A 285 -3.12 -46.85 23.56
N ILE A 286 -3.32 -45.53 23.57
CA ILE A 286 -2.32 -44.53 23.22
C ILE A 286 -1.74 -43.94 24.50
N ASN A 287 -0.45 -44.18 24.71
CA ASN A 287 0.34 -43.54 25.74
C ASN A 287 0.74 -42.15 25.25
N ILE A 288 0.36 -41.12 26.01
CA ILE A 288 0.63 -39.72 25.71
C ILE A 288 1.66 -39.21 26.71
N GLN A 289 2.82 -38.74 26.24
CA GLN A 289 3.84 -38.12 27.08
C GLN A 289 3.87 -36.61 26.81
N ILE A 290 3.61 -35.83 27.86
CA ILE A 290 3.67 -34.37 27.88
C ILE A 290 4.95 -33.99 28.63
N GLU A 291 5.85 -33.26 27.98
CA GLU A 291 7.17 -32.93 28.53
C GLU A 291 7.49 -31.44 28.42
N MET A 292 7.90 -30.81 29.52
CA MET A 292 8.13 -29.37 29.58
C MET A 292 9.39 -28.97 28.80
N THR A 293 9.23 -28.12 27.80
CA THR A 293 10.32 -27.66 26.91
C THR A 293 10.80 -26.25 27.22
N LYS A 294 9.88 -25.31 27.50
CA LYS A 294 10.23 -23.91 27.78
C LYS A 294 9.27 -23.28 28.79
N ILE A 295 9.81 -22.37 29.59
CA ILE A 295 9.03 -21.40 30.38
C ILE A 295 9.08 -20.08 29.59
N LEU A 296 7.92 -19.46 29.35
CA LEU A 296 7.79 -18.26 28.55
C LEU A 296 7.24 -17.10 29.39
N GLU A 297 7.75 -15.91 29.15
CA GLU A 297 7.11 -14.67 29.61
C GLU A 297 5.70 -14.57 28.98
N PRO A 298 4.65 -14.18 29.72
CA PRO A 298 3.30 -14.01 29.17
C PRO A 298 3.26 -13.06 27.97
N THR A 299 4.05 -11.97 27.97
CA THR A 299 4.06 -11.03 26.83
C THR A 299 4.79 -11.54 25.59
N SER A 300 5.40 -12.74 25.64
CA SER A 300 6.17 -13.35 24.54
C SER A 300 5.38 -13.42 23.24
N ASP A 301 6.09 -13.17 22.13
CA ASP A 301 5.52 -13.17 20.78
C ASP A 301 5.01 -14.55 20.35
N LEU A 302 5.50 -15.62 20.98
CA LEU A 302 4.96 -16.99 20.85
C LEU A 302 3.54 -17.14 21.42
N CYS A 303 3.14 -16.27 22.36
CA CYS A 303 1.82 -16.31 22.99
C CYS A 303 0.74 -15.57 22.18
N ILE A 304 1.14 -14.57 21.39
CA ILE A 304 0.24 -13.72 20.60
C ILE A 304 -0.72 -14.53 19.69
N PRO A 305 -0.31 -15.60 18.97
CA PRO A 305 -1.21 -16.35 18.11
C PRO A 305 -2.39 -16.98 18.86
N PHE A 306 -2.15 -17.55 20.05
CA PHE A 306 -3.23 -18.16 20.84
C PHE A 306 -4.04 -17.12 21.62
N TYR A 307 -3.45 -16.01 22.09
CA TYR A 307 -4.22 -14.90 22.67
C TYR A 307 -5.21 -14.30 21.65
N ASN A 308 -4.84 -14.22 20.36
CA ASN A 308 -5.77 -13.85 19.29
C ASN A 308 -6.89 -14.90 19.08
N VAL A 309 -6.70 -16.17 19.46
CA VAL A 309 -7.76 -17.20 19.48
C VAL A 309 -8.66 -17.03 20.72
N VAL A 310 -8.10 -16.71 21.89
CA VAL A 310 -8.88 -16.34 23.10
C VAL A 310 -9.79 -15.16 22.80
N PHE A 311 -9.27 -14.10 22.17
CA PHE A 311 -10.07 -12.93 21.82
C PHE A 311 -11.17 -13.26 20.78
N ARG A 312 -10.95 -14.20 19.85
CA ARG A 312 -12.01 -14.71 18.96
C ARG A 312 -13.12 -15.43 19.74
N ARG A 313 -12.80 -16.15 20.82
CA ARG A 313 -13.80 -16.77 21.70
C ARG A 313 -14.58 -15.71 22.48
N VAL A 314 -13.89 -14.72 23.06
CA VAL A 314 -14.50 -13.56 23.74
C VAL A 314 -15.51 -12.86 22.84
N MET A 315 -15.13 -12.52 21.61
CA MET A 315 -16.05 -11.87 20.66
C MET A 315 -17.24 -12.78 20.27
N LYS A 316 -17.04 -14.11 20.17
CA LYS A 316 -18.15 -15.07 19.97
C LYS A 316 -19.11 -15.13 21.15
N ILE A 317 -18.62 -14.99 22.39
CA ILE A 317 -19.48 -14.96 23.60
C ILE A 317 -20.34 -13.69 23.62
N LEU A 318 -19.85 -12.58 23.08
CA LEU A 318 -20.63 -11.33 22.86
C LEU A 318 -21.56 -11.38 21.62
N ASP A 319 -21.78 -12.58 21.07
CA ASP A 319 -22.50 -12.92 19.83
C ASP A 319 -22.03 -12.20 18.53
N MET A 320 -20.83 -11.64 18.54
CA MET A 320 -20.26 -10.95 17.38
C MET A 320 -19.89 -11.96 16.28
N LYS A 321 -20.38 -11.76 15.05
CA LYS A 321 -20.12 -12.65 13.92
C LYS A 321 -18.80 -12.28 13.24
N LEU A 322 -17.90 -13.25 13.08
CA LEU A 322 -16.62 -13.07 12.38
C LEU A 322 -16.82 -13.06 10.86
N VAL A 323 -16.53 -11.93 10.20
CA VAL A 323 -16.55 -11.79 8.74
C VAL A 323 -15.15 -11.43 8.26
N GLY A 324 -14.49 -12.36 7.56
CA GLY A 324 -13.09 -12.24 7.17
C GLY A 324 -12.16 -12.25 8.38
N ARG A 325 -11.71 -11.06 8.81
CA ARG A 325 -10.80 -10.85 9.95
C ARG A 325 -11.41 -10.03 11.09
N ASN A 326 -12.59 -9.46 10.89
CA ASN A 326 -13.22 -8.50 11.80
C ASN A 326 -14.55 -9.05 12.34
N PHE A 327 -14.98 -8.56 13.49
CA PHE A 327 -16.18 -9.02 14.19
C PHE A 327 -17.29 -7.99 14.05
N PHE A 328 -18.48 -8.37 13.61
CA PHE A 328 -19.60 -7.47 13.38
C PHE A 328 -20.85 -7.90 14.16
N ASP A 329 -21.73 -6.94 14.43
CA ASP A 329 -22.99 -7.13 15.14
C ASP A 329 -24.16 -6.91 14.16
N PRO A 330 -24.76 -8.00 13.60
CA PRO A 330 -25.89 -7.89 12.68
C PRO A 330 -27.17 -7.42 13.35
N THR A 331 -27.28 -7.53 14.68
CA THR A 331 -28.48 -7.12 15.42
C THR A 331 -28.54 -5.60 15.56
N SER A 332 -27.37 -4.95 15.65
CA SER A 332 -27.19 -3.50 15.68
C SER A 332 -27.07 -2.86 14.28
N ALA A 333 -27.55 -3.53 13.22
CA ALA A 333 -27.40 -3.08 11.84
C ALA A 333 -28.23 -1.84 11.49
N THR A 334 -27.60 -0.78 10.98
CA THR A 334 -28.29 0.40 10.44
C THR A 334 -28.76 0.12 9.01
N VAL A 335 -30.07 0.26 8.74
CA VAL A 335 -30.67 -0.02 7.42
C VAL A 335 -30.87 1.29 6.65
N LEU A 336 -30.21 1.42 5.50
CA LEU A 336 -30.38 2.55 4.58
C LEU A 336 -31.34 2.15 3.47
N HIS A 337 -32.64 2.21 3.78
CA HIS A 337 -33.73 1.74 2.92
C HIS A 337 -33.68 2.32 1.49
N GLN A 338 -33.40 3.62 1.36
CA GLN A 338 -33.35 4.34 0.08
C GLN A 338 -32.32 3.74 -0.92
N TYR A 339 -31.26 3.10 -0.41
CA TYR A 339 -30.18 2.52 -1.22
C TYR A 339 -30.15 0.98 -1.17
N ARG A 340 -31.15 0.34 -0.56
CA ARG A 340 -31.20 -1.10 -0.25
C ARG A 340 -29.92 -1.62 0.45
N LEU A 341 -29.31 -0.82 1.33
CA LEU A 341 -28.09 -1.19 2.07
C LEU A 341 -28.36 -1.48 3.56
N GLN A 342 -27.48 -2.28 4.15
CA GLN A 342 -27.26 -2.37 5.59
C GLN A 342 -25.80 -2.04 5.92
N VAL A 343 -25.59 -1.33 7.03
CA VAL A 343 -24.29 -1.07 7.64
C VAL A 343 -24.24 -1.82 8.96
N TRP A 344 -23.48 -2.91 9.03
CA TRP A 344 -23.27 -3.65 10.27
C TRP A 344 -22.09 -3.02 11.03
N PRO A 345 -22.29 -2.51 12.26
CA PRO A 345 -21.21 -2.03 13.11
C PRO A 345 -20.36 -3.21 13.61
N GLY A 346 -19.13 -2.93 14.03
CA GLY A 346 -18.18 -3.96 14.43
C GLY A 346 -16.80 -3.42 14.77
N TYR A 347 -15.88 -4.36 14.98
CA TYR A 347 -14.53 -4.08 15.43
C TYR A 347 -13.51 -4.98 14.70
N ALA A 348 -12.45 -4.36 14.21
CA ALA A 348 -11.19 -5.06 13.93
C ALA A 348 -10.41 -5.15 15.24
N ALA A 349 -9.88 -6.33 15.57
CA ALA A 349 -9.14 -6.55 16.81
C ALA A 349 -7.93 -7.46 16.57
N SER A 350 -6.75 -7.03 17.01
CA SER A 350 -5.52 -7.83 16.97
C SER A 350 -4.65 -7.56 18.20
N ILE A 351 -4.26 -8.61 18.91
CA ILE A 351 -3.26 -8.51 19.98
C ILE A 351 -1.87 -8.42 19.36
N ARG A 352 -1.05 -7.49 19.86
CA ARG A 352 0.34 -7.23 19.44
C ARG A 352 1.22 -6.96 20.66
N ARG A 353 2.52 -7.25 20.56
CA ARG A 353 3.55 -6.79 21.49
C ARG A 353 4.20 -5.53 20.91
N THR A 354 4.49 -4.56 21.77
CA THR A 354 5.21 -3.32 21.44
C THR A 354 6.22 -3.03 22.56
N ASP A 355 7.00 -1.97 22.47
CA ASP A 355 7.94 -1.57 23.53
C ASP A 355 7.26 -1.55 24.91
N GLY A 356 6.06 -0.97 25.01
CA GLY A 356 5.26 -0.83 26.24
C GLY A 356 4.60 -2.10 26.79
N GLY A 357 4.83 -3.27 26.17
CA GLY A 357 4.28 -4.56 26.59
C GLY A 357 3.24 -5.11 25.62
N LEU A 358 2.24 -5.81 26.16
CA LEU A 358 1.17 -6.44 25.38
C LEU A 358 -0.04 -5.51 25.24
N PHE A 359 -0.56 -5.35 24.02
CA PHE A 359 -1.71 -4.49 23.72
C PHE A 359 -2.71 -5.17 22.79
N LEU A 360 -4.00 -4.92 23.04
CA LEU A 360 -5.08 -5.14 22.09
C LEU A 360 -5.20 -3.89 21.21
N LEU A 361 -4.80 -3.97 19.94
CA LEU A 361 -5.16 -2.95 18.95
C LEU A 361 -6.61 -3.20 18.52
N ALA A 362 -7.50 -2.24 18.80
CA ALA A 362 -8.93 -2.32 18.45
C ALA A 362 -9.34 -1.11 17.61
N ASP A 363 -10.07 -1.33 16.51
CA ASP A 363 -10.49 -0.28 15.58
C ASP A 363 -11.95 -0.51 15.18
N VAL A 364 -12.76 0.55 15.11
CA VAL A 364 -14.18 0.43 14.76
C VAL A 364 -14.31 0.19 13.25
N ALA A 365 -15.04 -0.84 12.86
CA ALA A 365 -15.17 -1.30 11.48
C ALA A 365 -16.64 -1.43 11.08
N HIS A 366 -16.95 -1.15 9.82
CA HIS A 366 -18.31 -1.20 9.28
C HIS A 366 -18.38 -2.13 8.07
N LYS A 367 -19.26 -3.14 8.09
CA LYS A 367 -19.48 -3.99 6.91
C LYS A 367 -20.72 -3.50 6.16
N ILE A 368 -20.53 -3.06 4.92
CA ILE A 368 -21.65 -2.77 4.00
C ILE A 368 -22.09 -4.07 3.34
N ILE A 369 -23.38 -4.37 3.49
CA ILE A 369 -24.05 -5.51 2.88
C ILE A 369 -25.27 -4.98 2.11
N ARG A 370 -25.52 -5.53 0.92
CA ARG A 370 -26.71 -5.19 0.13
C ARG A 370 -27.88 -6.07 0.54
N ASN A 371 -29.09 -5.53 0.45
CA ASN A 371 -30.32 -6.29 0.59
C ASN A 371 -30.74 -6.97 -0.71
N ASP A 372 -30.11 -6.60 -1.83
CA ASP A 372 -30.16 -7.36 -3.08
C ASP A 372 -29.42 -8.70 -2.90
N SER A 373 -30.12 -9.82 -3.09
CA SER A 373 -29.49 -11.09 -3.39
C SER A 373 -28.84 -11.05 -4.79
N VAL A 374 -28.03 -12.04 -5.15
CA VAL A 374 -27.56 -12.18 -6.52
C VAL A 374 -28.73 -12.50 -7.44
N LEU A 375 -29.71 -13.30 -7.00
CA LEU A 375 -30.92 -13.60 -7.78
C LEU A 375 -31.74 -12.33 -8.10
N ASP A 376 -31.90 -11.41 -7.15
CA ASP A 376 -32.55 -10.11 -7.41
C ASP A 376 -31.87 -9.35 -8.57
N ILE A 377 -30.54 -9.37 -8.61
CA ILE A 377 -29.75 -8.68 -9.63
C ILE A 377 -29.84 -9.42 -10.97
N MET A 378 -29.83 -10.75 -10.97
CA MET A 378 -30.05 -11.55 -12.19
C MET A 378 -31.45 -11.29 -12.77
N ASN A 379 -32.49 -11.22 -11.94
CA ASN A 379 -33.84 -10.89 -12.38
C ASN A 379 -33.94 -9.48 -12.99
N ILE A 380 -33.21 -8.50 -12.45
CA ILE A 380 -33.12 -7.15 -13.05
C ILE A 380 -32.38 -7.20 -14.40
N LEU A 381 -31.25 -7.92 -14.49
CA LEU A 381 -30.48 -8.04 -15.74
C LEU A 381 -31.26 -8.78 -16.84
N TYR A 382 -32.06 -9.79 -16.49
CA TYR A 382 -32.95 -10.49 -17.41
C TYR A 382 -34.08 -9.59 -17.96
N GLN A 383 -34.54 -8.62 -17.15
CA GLN A 383 -35.48 -7.58 -17.58
C GLN A 383 -34.81 -6.48 -18.42
N GLU A 384 -33.56 -6.10 -18.11
CA GLU A 384 -32.79 -5.10 -18.87
C GLU A 384 -32.28 -5.65 -20.23
N SER A 385 -31.89 -6.93 -20.32
CA SER A 385 -31.44 -7.58 -21.57
C SER A 385 -31.64 -9.10 -21.54
N LYS A 386 -32.74 -9.57 -22.12
CA LYS A 386 -33.08 -11.01 -22.19
C LYS A 386 -32.14 -11.82 -23.10
N GLU A 387 -31.71 -11.25 -24.22
CA GLU A 387 -30.90 -11.96 -25.24
C GLU A 387 -29.45 -12.17 -24.79
N ASN A 388 -28.84 -11.16 -24.16
CA ASN A 388 -27.45 -11.21 -23.67
C ASN A 388 -27.36 -11.43 -22.15
N PHE A 389 -28.38 -12.05 -21.56
CA PHE A 389 -28.55 -12.20 -20.12
C PHE A 389 -27.35 -12.87 -19.43
N GLN A 390 -26.87 -14.00 -19.96
CA GLN A 390 -25.75 -14.74 -19.38
C GLN A 390 -24.43 -13.96 -19.44
N ASP A 391 -24.20 -13.22 -20.52
CA ASP A 391 -23.01 -12.39 -20.71
C ASP A 391 -23.02 -11.18 -19.76
N GLU A 392 -24.14 -10.46 -19.63
CA GLU A 392 -24.24 -9.35 -18.66
C GLU A 392 -24.16 -9.83 -17.20
N CYS A 393 -24.75 -10.99 -16.86
CA CYS A 393 -24.56 -11.60 -15.56
C CYS A 393 -23.09 -11.93 -15.30
N THR A 394 -22.40 -12.60 -16.22
CA THR A 394 -20.97 -12.91 -16.11
C THR A 394 -20.16 -11.63 -15.94
N LYS A 395 -20.35 -10.65 -16.81
CA LYS A 395 -19.67 -9.35 -16.84
C LYS A 395 -19.90 -8.48 -15.59
N GLN A 396 -21.07 -8.55 -14.95
CA GLN A 396 -21.39 -7.72 -13.79
C GLN A 396 -21.21 -8.43 -12.44
N LEU A 397 -21.25 -9.77 -12.38
CA LEU A 397 -21.16 -10.55 -11.15
C LEU A 397 -19.76 -11.14 -10.88
N MET A 398 -19.01 -11.54 -11.91
CA MET A 398 -17.69 -12.18 -11.75
C MET A 398 -16.70 -11.30 -10.97
N GLY A 399 -15.89 -11.93 -10.12
CA GLY A 399 -14.90 -11.27 -9.27
C GLY A 399 -15.48 -10.50 -8.08
N ASN A 400 -16.79 -10.30 -7.98
CA ASN A 400 -17.41 -9.67 -6.81
C ASN A 400 -17.39 -10.60 -5.58
N ILE A 401 -17.48 -9.98 -4.40
CA ILE A 401 -17.57 -10.69 -3.13
C ILE A 401 -19.02 -10.67 -2.64
N VAL A 402 -19.59 -11.88 -2.48
CA VAL A 402 -20.90 -12.12 -1.84
C VAL A 402 -20.72 -12.51 -0.38
N ILE A 403 -21.78 -12.35 0.42
CA ILE A 403 -21.91 -12.89 1.77
C ILE A 403 -23.15 -13.78 1.86
N THR A 404 -22.97 -14.96 2.44
CA THR A 404 -24.05 -15.91 2.72
C THR A 404 -24.54 -15.72 4.15
N ARG A 405 -25.72 -15.08 4.33
CA ARG A 405 -26.20 -14.61 5.65
C ARG A 405 -26.35 -15.74 6.68
N TYR A 406 -26.66 -16.96 6.23
CA TYR A 406 -26.86 -18.15 7.06
C TYR A 406 -25.59 -18.69 7.75
N ASN A 407 -24.39 -18.31 7.29
CA ASN A 407 -23.12 -18.70 7.91
C ASN A 407 -22.11 -17.54 8.07
N ASN A 408 -22.48 -16.33 7.62
CA ASN A 408 -21.68 -15.10 7.61
C ASN A 408 -20.31 -15.20 6.88
N ARG A 409 -20.14 -16.21 6.02
CA ARG A 409 -18.95 -16.35 5.18
C ARG A 409 -19.05 -15.49 3.93
N THR A 410 -17.91 -15.00 3.48
CA THR A 410 -17.77 -14.27 2.22
C THR A 410 -17.04 -15.09 1.18
N TYR A 411 -17.57 -15.13 -0.03
CA TYR A 411 -17.02 -15.87 -1.17
C TYR A 411 -16.84 -14.94 -2.36
N ARG A 412 -15.89 -15.23 -3.25
CA ARG A 412 -15.74 -14.53 -4.53
C ARG A 412 -16.47 -15.34 -5.60
N ILE A 413 -17.25 -14.69 -6.46
CA ILE A 413 -17.81 -15.33 -7.65
C ILE A 413 -16.66 -15.56 -8.63
N ASP A 414 -16.27 -16.82 -8.81
CA ASP A 414 -15.22 -17.28 -9.71
C ASP A 414 -15.77 -17.95 -10.98
N ASP A 415 -17.07 -18.29 -11.00
CA ASP A 415 -17.85 -18.70 -12.17
C ASP A 415 -19.36 -18.66 -11.90
N ILE A 416 -20.17 -18.90 -12.95
CA ILE A 416 -21.61 -19.23 -12.83
C ILE A 416 -21.86 -20.54 -13.59
N ASP A 417 -22.33 -21.57 -12.89
CA ASP A 417 -22.75 -22.83 -13.48
C ASP A 417 -24.22 -22.73 -13.91
N TRP A 418 -24.43 -22.55 -15.22
CA TRP A 418 -25.75 -22.49 -15.84
C TRP A 418 -26.37 -23.86 -16.11
N ASN A 419 -25.65 -24.96 -15.89
CA ASN A 419 -26.11 -26.32 -16.15
C ASN A 419 -26.61 -27.05 -14.88
N LYS A 420 -26.46 -26.43 -13.70
CA LYS A 420 -26.92 -26.95 -12.41
C LYS A 420 -27.93 -26.03 -11.76
N THR A 421 -28.81 -26.63 -10.98
CA THR A 421 -29.93 -26.02 -10.27
C THR A 421 -29.92 -26.43 -8.78
N PRO A 422 -30.74 -25.81 -7.91
CA PRO A 422 -30.97 -26.30 -6.55
C PRO A 422 -31.49 -27.75 -6.44
N LYS A 423 -32.04 -28.32 -7.52
CA LYS A 423 -32.56 -29.70 -7.56
C LYS A 423 -31.42 -30.73 -7.65
N ASP A 424 -30.27 -30.33 -8.20
CA ASP A 424 -29.10 -31.19 -8.38
C ASP A 424 -28.46 -31.59 -7.04
N LYS A 425 -27.76 -32.74 -7.09
CA LYS A 425 -27.08 -33.33 -5.94
C LYS A 425 -25.60 -33.01 -5.90
N PHE A 426 -25.02 -33.05 -4.71
CA PHE A 426 -23.59 -33.08 -4.48
C PHE A 426 -23.21 -34.03 -3.35
N THR A 427 -21.95 -34.46 -3.34
CA THR A 427 -21.39 -35.37 -2.35
C THR A 427 -20.94 -34.61 -1.10
N MET A 428 -21.40 -35.06 0.07
CA MET A 428 -20.99 -34.55 1.38
C MET A 428 -19.62 -35.10 1.83
N ALA A 429 -19.07 -34.50 2.89
CA ALA A 429 -17.79 -34.93 3.48
C ALA A 429 -17.82 -36.31 4.15
N ASP A 430 -19.00 -36.93 4.27
CA ASP A 430 -19.25 -38.31 4.72
C ASP A 430 -19.56 -39.28 3.55
N ASN A 431 -19.38 -38.81 2.30
CA ASN A 431 -19.72 -39.49 1.05
C ASN A 431 -21.23 -39.72 0.79
N SER A 432 -22.14 -39.14 1.59
CA SER A 432 -23.58 -39.14 1.25
C SER A 432 -23.89 -38.19 0.10
N GLU A 433 -24.89 -38.51 -0.72
CA GLU A 433 -25.43 -37.58 -1.72
C GLU A 433 -26.66 -36.85 -1.19
N ILE A 434 -26.75 -35.55 -1.45
CA ILE A 434 -27.87 -34.71 -1.04
C ILE A 434 -28.12 -33.60 -2.06
N SER A 435 -29.40 -33.25 -2.30
CA SER A 435 -29.74 -32.09 -3.14
C SER A 435 -29.44 -30.76 -2.42
N PHE A 436 -29.21 -29.67 -3.17
CA PHE A 436 -29.01 -28.37 -2.51
C PHE A 436 -30.24 -27.95 -1.70
N ILE A 437 -31.45 -28.14 -2.22
CA ILE A 437 -32.72 -27.86 -1.49
C ILE A 437 -32.74 -28.59 -0.13
N GLU A 438 -32.46 -29.90 -0.12
CA GLU A 438 -32.41 -30.67 1.13
C GLU A 438 -31.27 -30.22 2.05
N HIS A 439 -30.10 -29.89 1.52
CA HIS A 439 -28.97 -29.41 2.32
C HIS A 439 -29.32 -28.11 3.07
N TYR A 440 -29.90 -27.14 2.37
CA TYR A 440 -30.30 -25.87 2.98
C TYR A 440 -31.47 -26.02 3.95
N SER A 441 -32.41 -26.93 3.67
CA SER A 441 -33.48 -27.28 4.60
C SER A 441 -32.94 -27.96 5.88
N LYS A 442 -32.21 -29.08 5.74
CA LYS A 442 -31.74 -29.91 6.87
C LYS A 442 -30.66 -29.22 7.71
N ASN A 443 -29.70 -28.52 7.11
CA ASN A 443 -28.54 -27.99 7.83
C ASN A 443 -28.68 -26.52 8.26
N TYR A 444 -29.63 -25.77 7.68
CA TYR A 444 -29.82 -24.34 7.97
C TYR A 444 -31.28 -23.94 8.23
N GLY A 445 -32.28 -24.83 8.04
CA GLY A 445 -33.70 -24.51 8.20
C GLY A 445 -34.26 -23.61 7.09
N ILE A 446 -33.62 -23.58 5.91
CA ILE A 446 -33.94 -22.64 4.83
C ILE A 446 -34.70 -23.33 3.70
N THR A 447 -35.91 -22.84 3.42
CA THR A 447 -36.65 -23.17 2.19
C THR A 447 -36.16 -22.30 1.04
N VAL A 448 -35.53 -22.93 0.05
CA VAL A 448 -35.20 -22.31 -1.25
C VAL A 448 -36.49 -22.09 -2.03
N LYS A 449 -36.69 -20.91 -2.63
CA LYS A 449 -37.93 -20.58 -3.35
C LYS A 449 -37.81 -20.76 -4.85
N GLU A 450 -36.70 -20.31 -5.43
CA GLU A 450 -36.47 -20.45 -6.86
C GLU A 450 -35.76 -21.78 -7.12
N HIS A 451 -36.37 -22.66 -7.89
CA HIS A 451 -35.89 -24.03 -8.08
C HIS A 451 -35.09 -24.20 -9.39
N ASP A 452 -35.14 -23.23 -10.30
CA ASP A 452 -34.47 -23.26 -11.60
C ASP A 452 -33.42 -22.13 -11.76
N GLN A 453 -33.00 -21.51 -10.64
CA GLN A 453 -31.84 -20.62 -10.60
C GLN A 453 -30.52 -21.38 -10.88
N PRO A 454 -29.54 -20.78 -11.58
CA PRO A 454 -28.20 -21.36 -11.74
C PRO A 454 -27.40 -21.32 -10.43
N LEU A 455 -26.21 -21.93 -10.40
CA LEU A 455 -25.33 -21.93 -9.23
C LEU A 455 -24.12 -21.01 -9.40
N LEU A 456 -23.69 -20.32 -8.34
CA LEU A 456 -22.46 -19.55 -8.32
C LEU A 456 -21.29 -20.46 -7.90
N ILE A 457 -20.18 -20.43 -8.65
CA ILE A 457 -18.96 -21.16 -8.29
C ILE A 457 -18.00 -20.24 -7.55
N HIS A 458 -17.48 -20.69 -6.42
CA HIS A 458 -16.28 -20.14 -5.78
C HIS A 458 -15.16 -21.18 -5.77
N ARG A 459 -13.94 -20.77 -6.13
CA ARG A 459 -12.75 -21.62 -6.22
C ARG A 459 -11.75 -21.23 -5.11
N PRO A 460 -11.63 -22.03 -4.02
CA PRO A 460 -10.76 -21.69 -2.91
C PRO A 460 -9.28 -21.62 -3.33
N ASN A 461 -8.56 -20.59 -2.86
CA ASN A 461 -7.16 -20.39 -3.24
C ASN A 461 -6.25 -21.47 -2.62
N GLU A 462 -5.65 -22.32 -3.47
CA GLU A 462 -4.82 -23.48 -3.12
C GLU A 462 -3.69 -23.16 -2.13
N LYS A 463 -3.16 -21.93 -2.13
CA LYS A 463 -2.09 -21.50 -1.19
C LYS A 463 -2.51 -21.48 0.29
N ARG A 464 -3.77 -21.84 0.62
CA ARG A 464 -4.27 -22.07 1.99
C ARG A 464 -4.64 -23.52 2.28
N ALA A 465 -4.51 -24.43 1.31
CA ALA A 465 -4.69 -25.86 1.55
C ALA A 465 -3.46 -26.45 2.25
N PRO A 466 -3.63 -27.47 3.13
CA PRO A 466 -2.54 -28.36 3.48
C PRO A 466 -2.02 -29.07 2.22
N PRO A 467 -0.70 -29.29 2.07
CA PRO A 467 -0.15 -30.01 0.93
C PRO A 467 -0.81 -31.40 0.82
N GLY A 468 -1.31 -31.72 -0.37
CA GLY A 468 -2.03 -32.97 -0.65
C GLY A 468 -3.57 -32.90 -0.59
N LYS A 469 -4.19 -31.78 -0.20
CA LYS A 469 -5.65 -31.58 -0.35
C LYS A 469 -5.99 -30.57 -1.43
N VAL A 470 -6.56 -31.05 -2.54
CA VAL A 470 -7.33 -30.21 -3.47
C VAL A 470 -8.56 -29.69 -2.70
N LEU A 471 -8.75 -28.37 -2.66
CA LEU A 471 -9.98 -27.77 -2.15
C LEU A 471 -10.99 -27.76 -3.30
N GLY A 472 -12.02 -28.60 -3.19
CA GLY A 472 -13.08 -28.67 -4.19
C GLY A 472 -13.82 -27.35 -4.39
N GLU A 473 -14.44 -27.20 -5.56
CA GLU A 473 -15.27 -26.03 -5.89
C GLU A 473 -16.46 -25.92 -4.93
N ILE A 474 -16.77 -24.69 -4.51
CA ILE A 474 -17.89 -24.40 -3.62
C ILE A 474 -19.02 -23.80 -4.44
N LEU A 475 -20.12 -24.54 -4.54
CA LEU A 475 -21.35 -24.11 -5.23
C LEU A 475 -22.30 -23.40 -4.24
N LEU A 476 -22.88 -22.27 -4.67
CA LEU A 476 -23.70 -21.38 -3.84
C LEU A 476 -24.95 -20.93 -4.60
N LEU A 477 -26.08 -20.79 -3.90
CA LEU A 477 -27.34 -20.34 -4.52
C LEU A 477 -27.36 -18.80 -4.64
N PRO A 478 -27.71 -18.23 -5.82
CA PRO A 478 -27.94 -16.80 -6.00
C PRO A 478 -28.94 -16.19 -5.02
N GLU A 479 -30.02 -16.90 -4.67
CA GLU A 479 -31.05 -16.46 -3.70
C GLU A 479 -30.47 -16.22 -2.29
N LEU A 480 -29.55 -17.09 -1.86
CA LEU A 480 -28.99 -17.08 -0.50
C LEU A 480 -27.66 -16.30 -0.39
N SER A 481 -27.20 -15.76 -1.52
CA SER A 481 -25.94 -15.02 -1.66
C SER A 481 -26.24 -13.53 -1.84
N TYR A 482 -25.78 -12.70 -0.92
CA TYR A 482 -26.01 -11.24 -0.95
C TYR A 482 -24.75 -10.50 -1.37
N MET A 483 -24.89 -9.47 -2.22
CA MET A 483 -23.75 -8.69 -2.67
C MET A 483 -23.17 -7.81 -1.54
N THR A 484 -21.85 -7.63 -1.50
CA THR A 484 -21.19 -6.80 -0.46
C THR A 484 -20.57 -5.52 -1.02
N GLY A 485 -20.36 -4.53 -0.13
CA GLY A 485 -19.73 -3.26 -0.48
C GLY A 485 -20.65 -2.28 -1.23
N ILE A 486 -20.07 -1.15 -1.63
CA ILE A 486 -20.80 -0.02 -2.23
C ILE A 486 -21.06 -0.30 -3.73
N PRO A 487 -22.31 -0.22 -4.23
CA PRO A 487 -22.63 -0.36 -5.66
C PRO A 487 -21.93 0.70 -6.53
N GLU A 488 -21.47 0.33 -7.72
CA GLU A 488 -20.79 1.28 -8.62
C GLU A 488 -21.72 2.40 -9.12
N LYS A 489 -23.03 2.14 -9.30
CA LYS A 489 -24.05 3.17 -9.54
C LYS A 489 -24.08 4.20 -8.37
N MET A 490 -23.96 3.75 -7.11
CA MET A 490 -23.95 4.60 -5.91
C MET A 490 -22.63 5.36 -5.72
N ARG A 491 -21.46 4.77 -6.03
CA ARG A 491 -20.15 5.46 -5.92
C ARG A 491 -20.05 6.72 -6.78
N LYS A 492 -20.87 6.80 -7.84
CA LYS A 492 -20.97 7.95 -8.75
C LYS A 492 -21.97 9.00 -8.28
N ASP A 493 -22.89 8.67 -7.36
CA ASP A 493 -23.75 9.65 -6.69
C ASP A 493 -23.07 10.21 -5.44
N PHE A 494 -22.77 11.51 -5.49
CA PHE A 494 -22.18 12.25 -4.38
C PHE A 494 -23.12 12.40 -3.18
N ARG A 495 -24.46 12.39 -3.37
CA ARG A 495 -25.43 12.48 -2.26
C ARG A 495 -25.44 11.19 -1.44
N ALA A 496 -25.74 10.07 -2.10
CA ALA A 496 -25.72 8.74 -1.47
C ALA A 496 -24.37 8.43 -0.81
N MET A 497 -23.25 8.73 -1.47
CA MET A 497 -21.92 8.57 -0.88
C MET A 497 -21.69 9.46 0.35
N LYS A 498 -22.15 10.72 0.36
CA LYS A 498 -22.00 11.62 1.51
C LYS A 498 -22.74 11.09 2.73
N GLU A 499 -24.00 10.69 2.57
CA GLU A 499 -24.85 10.17 3.65
C GLU A 499 -24.25 8.88 4.26
N LEU A 500 -23.87 7.93 3.41
CA LEU A 500 -23.17 6.70 3.82
C LEU A 500 -21.84 7.00 4.54
N THR A 501 -21.08 8.00 4.08
CA THR A 501 -19.82 8.42 4.70
C THR A 501 -20.05 9.05 6.07
N GLN A 502 -21.15 9.77 6.29
CA GLN A 502 -21.49 10.34 7.60
C GLN A 502 -21.79 9.28 8.67
N GLN A 503 -22.31 8.11 8.27
CA GLN A 503 -22.52 6.98 9.19
C GLN A 503 -21.21 6.23 9.55
N ILE A 504 -20.25 6.19 8.61
CA ILE A 504 -19.08 5.31 8.71
C ILE A 504 -17.81 6.04 9.21
N ASN A 505 -17.63 7.33 8.87
CA ASN A 505 -16.46 8.11 9.27
C ASN A 505 -16.64 8.74 10.66
N LEU A 506 -16.56 7.92 11.70
CA LEU A 506 -16.66 8.35 13.09
C LEU A 506 -15.58 9.40 13.43
N SER A 507 -15.98 10.47 14.12
CA SER A 507 -15.05 11.41 14.74
C SER A 507 -14.25 10.74 15.87
N PRO A 508 -13.06 11.27 16.26
CA PRO A 508 -12.27 10.75 17.38
C PRO A 508 -13.09 10.50 18.66
N LYS A 509 -13.99 11.43 19.02
CA LYS A 509 -14.91 11.28 20.15
C LYS A 509 -15.89 10.11 19.99
N GLN A 510 -16.52 9.96 18.83
CA GLN A 510 -17.46 8.85 18.57
C GLN A 510 -16.75 7.50 18.56
N HIS A 511 -15.59 7.41 17.89
CA HIS A 511 -14.78 6.21 17.81
C HIS A 511 -14.31 5.75 19.20
N HIS A 512 -13.83 6.69 20.03
CA HIS A 512 -13.51 6.42 21.43
C HIS A 512 -14.72 5.89 22.23
N ILE A 513 -15.90 6.49 22.08
CA ILE A 513 -17.13 6.04 22.75
C ILE A 513 -17.46 4.59 22.35
N SER A 514 -17.38 4.25 21.05
CA SER A 514 -17.60 2.88 20.58
C SER A 514 -16.57 1.88 21.13
N LEU A 515 -15.29 2.25 21.21
CA LEU A 515 -14.28 1.40 21.87
C LEU A 515 -14.58 1.21 23.36
N ARG A 516 -14.98 2.27 24.08
CA ARG A 516 -15.37 2.18 25.49
C ARG A 516 -16.61 1.30 25.70
N GLN A 517 -17.57 1.33 24.76
CA GLN A 517 -18.73 0.44 24.76
C GLN A 517 -18.34 -1.03 24.57
N LEU A 518 -17.37 -1.33 23.70
CA LEU A 518 -16.82 -2.70 23.56
C LEU A 518 -16.17 -3.18 24.86
N LEU A 519 -15.30 -2.36 25.47
CA LEU A 519 -14.65 -2.72 26.74
C LEU A 519 -15.67 -2.96 27.85
N LYS A 520 -16.71 -2.12 27.94
CA LYS A 520 -17.80 -2.33 28.89
C LYS A 520 -18.57 -3.63 28.61
N ARG A 521 -18.86 -3.98 27.34
CA ARG A 521 -19.47 -5.29 26.98
C ARG A 521 -18.60 -6.47 27.43
N ILE A 522 -17.28 -6.39 27.26
CA ILE A 522 -16.33 -7.45 27.65
C ILE A 522 -16.25 -7.63 29.18
N ASP A 523 -16.29 -6.54 29.95
CA ASP A 523 -16.24 -6.63 31.42
C ASP A 523 -17.62 -6.93 32.06
N SER A 524 -18.72 -6.51 31.44
CA SER A 524 -20.07 -6.80 31.97
C SER A 524 -20.52 -8.25 31.78
N CYS A 525 -19.88 -9.01 30.88
CA CYS A 525 -20.24 -10.40 30.62
C CYS A 525 -19.33 -11.36 31.40
N GLU A 526 -19.94 -12.24 32.20
CA GLU A 526 -19.22 -13.20 33.03
C GLU A 526 -18.42 -14.20 32.18
N GLY A 527 -19.02 -14.74 31.11
CA GLY A 527 -18.36 -15.70 30.23
C GLY A 527 -17.10 -15.17 29.54
N THR A 528 -17.08 -13.88 29.17
CA THR A 528 -15.87 -13.23 28.61
C THR A 528 -14.81 -13.00 29.68
N ARG A 529 -15.20 -12.57 30.88
CA ARG A 529 -14.28 -12.43 32.03
C ARG A 529 -13.64 -13.77 32.40
N ILE A 530 -14.41 -14.85 32.46
CA ILE A 530 -13.89 -16.20 32.74
C ILE A 530 -12.89 -16.61 31.66
N GLU A 531 -13.22 -16.49 30.37
CA GLU A 531 -12.34 -16.90 29.27
C GLU A 531 -11.05 -16.06 29.14
N MET A 532 -11.03 -14.82 29.66
CA MET A 532 -9.82 -14.01 29.76
C MET A 532 -8.99 -14.30 31.03
N ALA A 533 -9.62 -14.37 32.20
CA ALA A 533 -8.96 -14.69 33.47
C ALA A 533 -8.30 -16.09 33.45
N ARG A 534 -8.90 -17.02 32.71
CA ARG A 534 -8.35 -18.34 32.35
C ARG A 534 -6.95 -18.33 31.74
N TRP A 535 -6.54 -17.23 31.12
CA TRP A 535 -5.19 -17.02 30.57
C TRP A 535 -4.39 -15.94 31.33
N GLY A 536 -4.88 -15.52 32.50
CA GLY A 536 -4.31 -14.42 33.29
C GLY A 536 -4.48 -13.04 32.65
N LEU A 537 -5.38 -12.85 31.69
CA LEU A 537 -5.48 -11.60 30.92
C LEU A 537 -6.51 -10.63 31.53
N ARG A 538 -6.07 -9.41 31.88
CA ARG A 538 -6.97 -8.28 32.19
C ARG A 538 -6.74 -7.12 31.20
N LEU A 539 -7.82 -6.61 30.60
CA LEU A 539 -7.78 -5.39 29.78
C LEU A 539 -7.79 -4.14 30.66
N ALA A 540 -7.16 -3.06 30.18
CA ALA A 540 -7.41 -1.72 30.68
C ALA A 540 -8.83 -1.23 30.33
N GLU A 541 -9.38 -0.36 31.16
CA GLU A 541 -10.77 0.14 31.09
C GLU A 541 -10.97 1.25 30.04
N ASP A 542 -9.89 1.74 29.44
CA ASP A 542 -9.88 2.84 28.48
C ASP A 542 -8.77 2.70 27.43
N VAL A 543 -8.83 3.52 26.38
CA VAL A 543 -7.78 3.65 25.36
C VAL A 543 -6.47 4.16 25.96
N TYR A 544 -5.34 3.67 25.46
CA TYR A 544 -4.02 4.01 26.00
C TYR A 544 -3.68 5.49 25.73
N LYS A 545 -3.28 6.19 26.79
CA LYS A 545 -2.81 7.59 26.74
C LYS A 545 -1.28 7.61 26.80
N ALA A 546 -0.67 8.42 25.94
CA ALA A 546 0.78 8.59 25.81
C ALA A 546 1.13 10.07 25.53
N ASN A 547 2.41 10.43 25.63
CA ASN A 547 2.87 11.76 25.24
C ASN A 547 3.54 11.69 23.87
N GLY A 548 2.95 12.33 22.85
CA GLY A 548 3.59 12.53 21.56
C GLY A 548 4.33 13.86 21.49
N ARG A 549 4.84 14.20 20.29
CA ARG A 549 5.41 15.52 19.98
C ARG A 549 4.84 16.05 18.67
N ILE A 550 4.59 17.35 18.59
CA ILE A 550 4.23 18.06 17.36
C ILE A 550 5.50 18.69 16.80
N LEU A 551 5.96 18.25 15.62
CA LEU A 551 7.09 18.88 14.94
C LEU A 551 6.79 20.34 14.57
N PRO A 552 7.79 21.24 14.59
CA PRO A 552 7.58 22.64 14.23
C PRO A 552 7.18 22.78 12.75
N PHE A 553 6.42 23.84 12.45
CA PHE A 553 6.09 24.24 11.09
C PHE A 553 7.35 24.48 10.25
N GLU A 554 7.29 24.09 8.99
CA GLU A 554 8.41 24.18 8.07
C GLU A 554 8.32 25.44 7.20
N ARG A 555 9.48 25.91 6.73
CA ARG A 555 9.57 27.04 5.80
C ARG A 555 9.43 26.55 4.37
N ILE A 556 8.50 27.14 3.64
CA ILE A 556 8.33 26.95 2.19
C ILE A 556 9.11 28.05 1.47
N ASN A 557 10.00 27.64 0.56
CA ASN A 557 10.83 28.54 -0.24
C ASN A 557 10.31 28.61 -1.68
N LEU A 558 10.16 29.82 -2.20
CA LEU A 558 9.88 30.15 -3.59
C LEU A 558 11.12 30.82 -4.22
N ARG A 559 11.01 31.39 -5.43
CA ARG A 559 12.18 31.97 -6.12
C ARG A 559 12.82 33.16 -5.39
N SER A 560 11.99 34.03 -4.82
CA SER A 560 12.41 35.31 -4.23
C SER A 560 11.85 35.56 -2.83
N ASN A 561 11.01 34.65 -2.33
CA ASN A 561 10.24 34.82 -1.09
C ASN A 561 10.19 33.48 -0.32
N SER A 562 10.06 33.53 1.00
CA SER A 562 9.87 32.34 1.84
C SER A 562 8.94 32.63 3.01
N PHE A 563 8.09 31.66 3.35
CA PHE A 563 7.06 31.81 4.38
C PHE A 563 6.97 30.56 5.27
N LEU A 564 6.49 30.74 6.50
CA LEU A 564 6.12 29.63 7.38
C LEU A 564 4.70 29.17 7.04
N THR A 565 4.46 27.87 7.09
CA THR A 565 3.13 27.30 6.85
C THR A 565 2.12 27.69 7.94
N SER A 566 0.86 27.95 7.54
CA SER A 566 -0.28 28.10 8.45
C SER A 566 -0.68 26.76 9.09
N GLU A 567 -1.47 26.79 10.18
CA GLU A 567 -1.96 25.59 10.87
C GLU A 567 -2.78 24.64 9.98
N GLU A 568 -3.49 25.19 8.97
CA GLU A 568 -4.21 24.40 7.95
C GLU A 568 -3.29 23.59 7.02
N LEU A 569 -1.99 23.90 7.00
CA LEU A 569 -0.99 23.40 6.04
C LEU A 569 -1.48 23.48 4.58
N ASN A 570 -1.94 24.67 4.19
CA ASN A 570 -2.43 25.01 2.86
C ASN A 570 -1.81 26.33 2.40
N TRP A 571 -1.07 26.28 1.30
CA TRP A 571 -0.35 27.43 0.73
C TRP A 571 -0.70 27.68 -0.75
N THR A 572 -1.94 27.35 -1.13
CA THR A 572 -2.46 27.54 -2.50
C THR A 572 -2.38 29.01 -2.95
N ARG A 573 -2.57 29.97 -2.04
CA ARG A 573 -2.62 31.40 -2.34
C ARG A 573 -1.23 31.94 -2.67
N GLU A 574 -0.21 31.43 -2.00
CA GLU A 574 1.19 31.83 -2.07
C GLU A 574 1.78 31.37 -3.41
N VAL A 575 1.73 30.06 -3.70
CA VAL A 575 2.29 29.47 -4.94
C VAL A 575 1.53 29.86 -6.22
N THR A 576 0.44 30.63 -6.11
CA THR A 576 -0.32 31.15 -7.27
C THR A 576 -0.30 32.67 -7.39
N ARG A 577 0.43 33.36 -6.51
CA ARG A 577 0.70 34.80 -6.53
C ARG A 577 2.18 35.14 -6.64
N GLU A 578 3.05 34.20 -6.28
CA GLU A 578 4.50 34.35 -6.23
C GLU A 578 5.20 33.43 -7.24
N SER A 579 6.40 33.82 -7.67
CA SER A 579 7.14 33.09 -8.71
C SER A 579 7.71 31.76 -8.21
N SER A 580 7.42 30.70 -8.97
CA SER A 580 8.00 29.37 -8.78
C SER A 580 9.53 29.41 -8.88
N ILE A 581 10.24 28.58 -8.09
CA ILE A 581 11.72 28.48 -8.09
C ILE A 581 12.28 28.41 -9.51
N SER A 582 11.67 27.56 -10.35
CA SER A 582 11.95 27.46 -11.78
C SER A 582 10.63 27.35 -12.55
N ALA A 583 10.42 28.27 -13.50
CA ALA A 583 9.25 28.30 -14.36
C ALA A 583 9.69 28.14 -15.82
N ILE A 584 9.25 27.06 -16.48
CA ILE A 584 9.64 26.76 -17.86
C ILE A 584 8.70 27.50 -18.84
N PRO A 585 9.23 28.35 -19.74
CA PRO A 585 8.41 28.98 -20.77
C PRO A 585 7.75 27.94 -21.68
N MET A 586 6.42 28.03 -21.81
CA MET A 586 5.63 27.21 -22.74
C MET A 586 5.43 28.02 -24.03
N ASN A 587 6.50 28.04 -24.84
CA ASN A 587 6.63 28.83 -26.06
C ASN A 587 5.90 28.19 -27.25
N PHE A 588 5.94 26.86 -27.37
CA PHE A 588 5.24 26.11 -28.42
C PHE A 588 4.61 24.84 -27.86
N TRP A 589 3.28 24.81 -27.88
CA TRP A 589 2.45 23.74 -27.32
C TRP A 589 1.19 23.58 -28.17
N ALA A 590 0.64 22.38 -28.18
CA ALA A 590 -0.51 22.04 -29.02
C ALA A 590 -1.76 21.80 -28.17
N LEU A 591 -2.91 22.30 -28.65
CA LEU A 591 -4.18 22.23 -27.96
C LEU A 591 -5.23 21.54 -28.86
N PHE A 592 -5.49 20.28 -28.55
CA PHE A 592 -6.43 19.42 -29.27
C PHE A 592 -7.78 19.42 -28.56
N TYR A 593 -8.84 19.84 -29.25
CA TYR A 593 -10.17 20.00 -28.65
C TYR A 593 -11.29 19.71 -29.65
N PRO A 594 -12.42 19.09 -29.24
CA PRO A 594 -13.60 18.96 -30.09
C PRO A 594 -14.23 20.32 -30.41
N LYS A 595 -14.72 20.51 -31.65
CA LYS A 595 -15.45 21.72 -32.09
C LYS A 595 -16.54 22.18 -31.12
N ARG A 596 -17.22 21.24 -30.46
CA ARG A 596 -18.27 21.50 -29.46
C ARG A 596 -17.78 22.07 -28.11
N THR A 597 -16.48 22.31 -27.96
CA THR A 597 -15.85 22.83 -26.73
C THR A 597 -15.10 24.16 -26.92
N THR A 598 -15.13 24.74 -28.12
CA THR A 598 -14.32 25.93 -28.49
C THR A 598 -14.40 27.06 -27.46
N ASN A 599 -15.60 27.44 -27.01
CA ASN A 599 -15.79 28.54 -26.07
C ASN A 599 -15.08 28.29 -24.72
N GLN A 600 -15.28 27.10 -24.13
CA GLN A 600 -14.66 26.73 -22.85
C GLN A 600 -13.13 26.65 -22.95
N VAL A 601 -12.61 26.36 -24.14
CA VAL A 601 -11.18 26.24 -24.41
C VAL A 601 -10.55 27.62 -24.65
N GLN A 602 -11.25 28.54 -25.32
CA GLN A 602 -10.88 29.96 -25.41
C GLN A 602 -10.90 30.66 -24.03
N GLU A 603 -11.93 30.40 -23.22
CA GLU A 603 -11.99 30.84 -21.82
C GLU A 603 -10.78 30.33 -21.02
N LEU A 604 -10.46 29.03 -21.14
CA LEU A 604 -9.30 28.42 -20.47
C LEU A 604 -7.97 29.06 -20.91
N VAL A 605 -7.73 29.24 -22.21
CA VAL A 605 -6.46 29.82 -22.70
C VAL A 605 -6.30 31.25 -22.19
N SER A 606 -7.32 32.11 -22.33
CA SER A 606 -7.21 33.48 -21.82
C SER A 606 -7.09 33.52 -20.28
N MET A 607 -7.64 32.54 -19.56
CA MET A 607 -7.45 32.41 -18.11
C MET A 607 -6.02 31.99 -17.76
N LEU A 608 -5.40 31.07 -18.52
CA LEU A 608 -4.00 30.67 -18.34
C LEU A 608 -3.05 31.84 -18.59
N GLU A 609 -3.27 32.64 -19.63
CA GLU A 609 -2.51 33.87 -19.90
C GLU A 609 -2.63 34.87 -18.74
N LYS A 610 -3.86 35.12 -18.25
CA LYS A 610 -4.16 36.04 -17.13
C LYS A 610 -3.59 35.63 -15.76
N ILE A 611 -3.08 34.41 -15.61
CA ILE A 611 -2.54 33.89 -14.33
C ILE A 611 -1.08 33.43 -14.39
N CYS A 612 -0.45 33.37 -15.57
CA CYS A 612 0.90 32.84 -15.72
C CYS A 612 2.00 33.77 -15.18
N GLY A 613 1.81 35.10 -15.33
CA GLY A 613 2.74 36.13 -14.87
C GLY A 613 3.16 36.01 -13.40
N PRO A 614 2.22 36.00 -12.43
CA PRO A 614 2.54 35.85 -11.00
C PRO A 614 3.33 34.58 -10.66
N ILE A 615 3.01 33.46 -11.32
CA ILE A 615 3.70 32.16 -11.17
C ILE A 615 5.14 32.19 -11.75
N GLY A 616 5.48 33.24 -12.50
CA GLY A 616 6.78 33.44 -13.16
C GLY A 616 6.88 32.77 -14.53
N MET A 617 5.78 32.25 -15.06
CA MET A 617 5.74 31.43 -16.28
C MET A 617 5.27 32.24 -17.48
N ARG A 618 5.97 32.11 -18.63
CA ARG A 618 5.49 32.61 -19.92
C ARG A 618 4.67 31.52 -20.61
N VAL A 619 3.47 31.88 -21.07
CA VAL A 619 2.60 31.03 -21.89
C VAL A 619 2.36 31.75 -23.21
N SER A 620 2.75 31.14 -24.32
CA SER A 620 2.38 31.60 -25.67
C SER A 620 0.99 31.10 -26.06
N GLN A 621 0.41 31.65 -27.13
CA GLN A 621 -0.75 31.06 -27.79
C GLN A 621 -0.43 29.62 -28.29
N PRO A 622 -1.37 28.67 -28.17
CA PRO A 622 -1.18 27.30 -28.64
C PRO A 622 -1.27 27.18 -30.17
N ALA A 623 -0.73 26.08 -30.70
CA ALA A 623 -1.20 25.51 -31.95
C ALA A 623 -2.62 24.93 -31.73
N TRP A 624 -3.64 25.65 -32.19
CA TRP A 624 -5.05 25.27 -32.07
C TRP A 624 -5.38 24.13 -33.06
N VAL A 625 -5.84 22.99 -32.55
CA VAL A 625 -6.26 21.84 -33.37
C VAL A 625 -7.70 21.46 -33.05
N GLU A 626 -8.63 21.98 -33.84
CA GLU A 626 -10.04 21.58 -33.79
C GLU A 626 -10.21 20.14 -34.29
N LEU A 627 -10.89 19.31 -33.50
CA LEU A 627 -11.23 17.94 -33.83
C LEU A 627 -12.69 17.82 -34.26
N LYS A 628 -12.90 17.14 -35.41
CA LYS A 628 -14.23 16.86 -35.99
C LYS A 628 -15.13 15.99 -35.11
N ASP A 629 -14.54 15.10 -34.31
CA ASP A 629 -15.23 14.14 -33.46
C ASP A 629 -14.33 13.72 -32.29
N ASP A 630 -14.94 13.08 -31.29
CA ASP A 630 -14.25 12.70 -30.05
C ASP A 630 -13.50 11.35 -30.18
N ARG A 631 -13.37 10.74 -31.37
CA ARG A 631 -12.91 9.34 -31.53
C ARG A 631 -11.41 9.18 -31.27
N ILE A 632 -10.98 8.01 -30.78
CA ILE A 632 -9.58 7.76 -30.39
C ILE A 632 -8.64 7.96 -31.58
N GLU A 633 -9.04 7.48 -32.75
CA GLU A 633 -8.30 7.55 -34.00
C GLU A 633 -8.14 9.01 -34.46
N THR A 634 -9.12 9.88 -34.15
CA THR A 634 -9.09 11.30 -34.46
C THR A 634 -8.08 12.05 -33.60
N TYR A 635 -8.00 11.80 -32.29
CA TYR A 635 -6.92 12.36 -31.46
C TYR A 635 -5.56 11.78 -31.86
N VAL A 636 -5.43 10.45 -31.92
CA VAL A 636 -4.15 9.77 -32.17
C VAL A 636 -3.56 10.16 -33.52
N ARG A 637 -4.37 10.27 -34.59
CA ARG A 637 -3.89 10.71 -35.91
C ARG A 637 -3.41 12.17 -35.88
N ASN A 638 -4.19 13.10 -35.33
CA ASN A 638 -3.84 14.52 -35.33
C ASN A 638 -2.61 14.81 -34.44
N ILE A 639 -2.52 14.17 -33.26
CA ILE A 639 -1.35 14.28 -32.39
C ILE A 639 -0.10 13.72 -33.09
N LYS A 640 -0.19 12.53 -33.71
CA LYS A 640 0.94 11.96 -34.48
C LYS A 640 1.35 12.85 -35.66
N SER A 641 0.40 13.41 -36.39
CA SER A 641 0.68 14.27 -37.53
C SER A 641 1.46 15.51 -37.10
N LEU A 642 1.01 16.20 -36.04
CA LEU A 642 1.65 17.42 -35.56
C LEU A 642 3.03 17.15 -34.92
N LEU A 643 3.16 16.07 -34.14
CA LEU A 643 4.47 15.67 -33.58
C LEU A 643 5.46 15.17 -34.64
N GLY A 644 4.96 14.71 -35.81
CA GLY A 644 5.77 14.33 -36.95
C GLY A 644 6.23 15.52 -37.80
N SER A 645 5.42 16.58 -37.90
CA SER A 645 5.78 17.81 -38.65
C SER A 645 6.58 18.82 -37.80
N GLU A 646 6.30 18.93 -36.50
CA GLU A 646 6.86 19.96 -35.63
C GLU A 646 7.65 19.35 -34.46
N SER A 647 8.97 19.28 -34.61
CA SER A 647 9.90 18.79 -33.57
C SER A 647 10.01 19.69 -32.33
N LYS A 648 9.39 20.88 -32.34
CA LYS A 648 9.48 21.89 -31.28
C LYS A 648 8.40 21.76 -30.19
N VAL A 649 7.44 20.83 -30.30
CA VAL A 649 6.29 20.73 -29.37
C VAL A 649 6.75 20.37 -27.95
N GLN A 650 6.61 21.32 -27.02
CA GLN A 650 7.00 21.14 -25.61
C GLN A 650 5.94 20.39 -24.78
N MET A 651 4.67 20.51 -25.16
CA MET A 651 3.50 19.99 -24.43
C MET A 651 2.33 19.71 -25.38
N VAL A 652 1.65 18.59 -25.15
CA VAL A 652 0.37 18.25 -25.79
C VAL A 652 -0.76 18.38 -24.77
N VAL A 653 -1.69 19.30 -25.01
CA VAL A 653 -2.90 19.49 -24.19
C VAL A 653 -4.11 18.94 -24.95
N CYS A 654 -4.88 18.07 -24.30
CA CYS A 654 -6.08 17.46 -24.90
C CYS A 654 -7.30 17.72 -24.02
N ILE A 655 -8.35 18.27 -24.63
CA ILE A 655 -9.65 18.50 -24.00
C ILE A 655 -10.55 17.30 -24.29
N ILE A 656 -11.06 16.62 -23.27
CA ILE A 656 -11.92 15.43 -23.43
C ILE A 656 -13.31 15.65 -22.81
N THR A 657 -14.30 14.94 -23.34
CA THR A 657 -15.72 15.04 -22.97
C THR A 657 -16.19 13.75 -22.29
N GLY A 658 -16.81 13.86 -21.12
CA GLY A 658 -17.25 12.69 -20.34
C GLY A 658 -16.09 11.91 -19.70
N THR A 659 -16.38 10.77 -19.08
CA THR A 659 -15.38 9.87 -18.48
C THR A 659 -14.87 8.88 -19.52
N ARG A 660 -13.70 9.14 -20.09
CA ARG A 660 -13.13 8.39 -21.22
C ARG A 660 -11.69 7.94 -20.94
N ASP A 661 -11.60 6.90 -20.12
CA ASP A 661 -10.33 6.29 -19.73
C ASP A 661 -9.66 5.55 -20.90
N ASP A 662 -10.46 5.12 -21.88
CA ASP A 662 -10.05 4.61 -23.19
C ASP A 662 -9.22 5.64 -23.97
N LEU A 663 -9.75 6.85 -24.11
CA LEU A 663 -9.14 7.96 -24.83
C LEU A 663 -7.94 8.52 -24.06
N TYR A 664 -8.07 8.65 -22.73
CA TYR A 664 -6.95 9.01 -21.86
C TYR A 664 -5.79 8.02 -21.98
N GLY A 665 -6.09 6.71 -22.00
CA GLY A 665 -5.11 5.65 -22.20
C GLY A 665 -4.41 5.73 -23.54
N ALA A 666 -5.15 5.93 -24.63
CA ALA A 666 -4.57 6.08 -25.96
C ALA A 666 -3.65 7.31 -26.08
N ILE A 667 -4.09 8.48 -25.59
CA ILE A 667 -3.28 9.70 -25.56
C ILE A 667 -2.02 9.50 -24.71
N LYS A 668 -2.12 8.83 -23.55
CA LYS A 668 -0.96 8.58 -22.68
C LYS A 668 0.01 7.56 -23.28
N LYS A 669 -0.46 6.47 -23.90
CA LYS A 669 0.41 5.53 -24.62
C LYS A 669 1.15 6.20 -25.78
N LEU A 670 0.47 7.08 -26.53
CA LEU A 670 1.10 7.88 -27.57
C LEU A 670 2.20 8.78 -26.98
N CYS A 671 1.83 9.71 -26.10
CA CYS A 671 2.74 10.75 -25.63
C CYS A 671 3.84 10.26 -24.66
N CYS A 672 3.68 9.10 -24.01
CA CYS A 672 4.66 8.58 -23.05
C CYS A 672 5.48 7.38 -23.55
N VAL A 673 5.12 6.75 -24.68
CA VAL A 673 5.82 5.56 -25.20
C VAL A 673 6.19 5.70 -26.69
N GLN A 674 5.28 6.18 -27.54
CA GLN A 674 5.50 6.21 -29.01
C GLN A 674 6.11 7.52 -29.51
N SER A 675 5.78 8.64 -28.88
CA SER A 675 6.20 9.99 -29.28
C SER A 675 6.42 10.81 -28.01
N PRO A 676 7.63 10.81 -27.43
CA PRO A 676 7.87 11.23 -26.04
C PRO A 676 7.70 12.74 -25.83
N VAL A 677 6.51 13.13 -25.37
CA VAL A 677 6.16 14.53 -25.08
C VAL A 677 5.32 14.61 -23.79
N PRO A 678 5.59 15.59 -22.89
CA PRO A 678 4.71 15.88 -21.78
C PRO A 678 3.26 16.12 -22.24
N SER A 679 2.29 15.62 -21.46
CA SER A 679 0.88 15.71 -21.83
C SER A 679 -0.07 16.01 -20.66
N GLN A 680 -1.01 16.91 -20.92
CA GLN A 680 -2.07 17.34 -20.01
C GLN A 680 -3.43 17.01 -20.62
N VAL A 681 -4.24 16.21 -19.92
CA VAL A 681 -5.61 15.89 -20.35
C VAL A 681 -6.58 16.58 -19.40
N ILE A 682 -7.55 17.30 -19.94
CA ILE A 682 -8.48 18.16 -19.21
C ILE A 682 -9.90 17.75 -19.57
N ASN A 683 -10.76 17.51 -18.58
CA ASN A 683 -12.18 17.25 -18.86
C ASN A 683 -12.92 18.57 -19.10
N ALA A 684 -13.69 18.66 -20.18
CA ALA A 684 -14.51 19.84 -20.47
C ALA A 684 -15.41 20.21 -19.27
N ARG A 685 -16.04 19.23 -18.60
CA ARG A 685 -16.90 19.44 -17.42
C ARG A 685 -16.16 20.08 -16.23
N THR A 686 -14.84 19.95 -16.16
CA THR A 686 -14.01 20.58 -15.13
C THR A 686 -13.83 22.08 -15.40
N ILE A 687 -13.71 22.49 -16.67
CA ILE A 687 -13.52 23.90 -17.06
C ILE A 687 -14.84 24.64 -17.31
N SER A 688 -15.96 23.96 -17.59
CA SER A 688 -17.31 24.53 -17.73
C SER A 688 -17.94 25.10 -16.42
N GLN A 689 -17.15 25.61 -15.49
CA GLN A 689 -17.61 26.19 -14.22
C GLN A 689 -16.93 27.57 -14.01
N PRO A 690 -17.49 28.67 -14.57
CA PRO A 690 -16.85 29.98 -14.58
C PRO A 690 -16.33 30.44 -13.21
N ASN A 691 -17.16 30.34 -12.17
CA ASN A 691 -16.83 30.74 -10.79
C ASN A 691 -15.64 29.96 -10.17
N LYS A 692 -15.23 28.84 -10.77
CA LYS A 692 -14.09 28.02 -10.32
C LYS A 692 -12.94 27.99 -11.33
N LEU A 693 -13.16 28.41 -12.58
CA LEU A 693 -12.22 28.28 -13.70
C LEU A 693 -10.82 28.83 -13.34
N ARG A 694 -10.72 30.00 -12.70
CA ARG A 694 -9.43 30.57 -12.26
C ARG A 694 -8.65 29.62 -11.35
N SER A 695 -9.29 29.08 -10.31
CA SER A 695 -8.66 28.14 -9.35
C SER A 695 -8.26 26.80 -9.98
N ILE A 696 -8.94 26.41 -11.05
CA ILE A 696 -8.72 25.17 -11.80
C ILE A 696 -7.56 25.39 -12.78
N ALA A 697 -7.58 26.48 -13.54
CA ALA A 697 -6.51 26.90 -14.44
C ALA A 697 -5.18 27.11 -13.69
N GLN A 698 -5.20 27.70 -12.48
CA GLN A 698 -4.02 27.83 -11.63
C GLN A 698 -3.38 26.46 -11.33
N LYS A 699 -4.18 25.47 -10.91
CA LYS A 699 -3.68 24.11 -10.62
C LYS A 699 -3.19 23.39 -11.87
N ILE A 700 -3.88 23.56 -13.00
CA ILE A 700 -3.45 23.03 -14.31
C ILE A 700 -2.11 23.64 -14.72
N LEU A 701 -1.91 24.96 -14.56
CA LEU A 701 -0.67 25.63 -14.95
C LEU A 701 0.52 25.20 -14.08
N LEU A 702 0.33 25.07 -12.76
CA LEU A 702 1.34 24.52 -11.87
C LEU A 702 1.72 23.07 -12.24
N GLN A 703 0.73 22.24 -12.59
CA GLN A 703 0.94 20.87 -13.09
C GLN A 703 1.66 20.85 -14.45
N ILE A 704 1.36 21.78 -15.36
CA ILE A 704 2.06 21.96 -16.64
C ILE A 704 3.53 22.31 -16.40
N ASN A 705 3.84 23.26 -15.50
CA ASN A 705 5.22 23.63 -15.19
C ASN A 705 6.03 22.42 -14.67
N CYS A 706 5.47 21.64 -13.73
CA CYS A 706 6.09 20.40 -13.23
C CYS A 706 6.38 19.39 -14.36
N LYS A 707 5.46 19.27 -15.33
CA LYS A 707 5.57 18.34 -16.47
C LYS A 707 6.60 18.78 -17.52
N LEU A 708 6.88 20.08 -17.61
CA LEU A 708 7.93 20.62 -18.46
C LEU A 708 9.34 20.49 -17.82
N GLY A 709 9.42 20.27 -16.50
CA GLY A 709 10.66 20.18 -15.73
C GLY A 709 10.91 21.38 -14.80
N GLY A 710 9.91 22.23 -14.59
CA GLY A 710 9.97 23.36 -13.67
C GLY A 710 9.80 22.93 -12.20
N GLU A 711 10.16 23.85 -11.31
CA GLU A 711 10.31 23.62 -9.88
C GLU A 711 9.45 24.63 -9.11
N LEU A 712 8.40 24.17 -8.41
CA LEU A 712 7.44 25.10 -7.80
C LEU A 712 7.98 25.72 -6.52
N TRP A 713 8.21 24.88 -5.51
CA TRP A 713 8.66 25.28 -4.17
C TRP A 713 9.61 24.25 -3.55
N GLY A 714 10.40 24.68 -2.58
CA GLY A 714 11.32 23.85 -1.80
C GLY A 714 11.12 24.01 -0.30
N VAL A 715 11.89 23.24 0.48
CA VAL A 715 11.95 23.29 1.95
C VAL A 715 13.40 23.11 2.40
N ASP A 716 13.83 23.84 3.43
CA ASP A 716 15.21 23.81 3.92
C ASP A 716 15.60 22.42 4.47
N ILE A 717 16.41 21.67 3.73
CA ILE A 717 16.93 20.35 4.16
C ILE A 717 18.47 20.46 4.30
N PRO A 718 19.02 20.59 5.52
CA PRO A 718 20.44 20.92 5.75
C PRO A 718 21.42 19.75 5.55
N LEU A 719 21.03 18.71 4.80
CA LEU A 719 21.84 17.52 4.55
C LEU A 719 22.54 17.64 3.20
N LYS A 720 23.82 18.04 3.21
CA LYS A 720 24.65 18.16 1.99
C LYS A 720 24.84 16.82 1.28
N GLN A 721 24.93 16.85 -0.06
CA GLN A 721 25.19 15.70 -0.93
C GLN A 721 24.22 14.53 -0.67
N LEU A 722 22.93 14.86 -0.56
CA LEU A 722 21.84 13.93 -0.32
C LEU A 722 21.11 13.59 -1.64
N MET A 723 20.82 12.31 -1.83
CA MET A 723 19.79 11.80 -2.75
C MET A 723 18.67 11.16 -1.93
N VAL A 724 17.41 11.52 -2.21
CA VAL A 724 16.23 10.87 -1.64
C VAL A 724 15.51 10.08 -2.73
N ILE A 725 15.16 8.84 -2.43
CA ILE A 725 14.54 7.87 -3.35
C ILE A 725 13.18 7.44 -2.81
N GLY A 726 12.18 7.35 -3.68
CA GLY A 726 10.88 6.77 -3.42
C GLY A 726 10.64 5.54 -4.29
N MET A 727 10.07 4.50 -3.67
CA MET A 727 9.73 3.23 -4.31
C MET A 727 8.32 2.81 -3.88
N ASP A 728 7.48 2.44 -4.84
CA ASP A 728 6.14 1.86 -4.61
C ASP A 728 5.88 0.83 -5.72
N VAL A 729 5.11 -0.22 -5.42
CA VAL A 729 4.79 -1.30 -6.37
C VAL A 729 3.29 -1.32 -6.63
N TYR A 730 2.93 -1.28 -7.91
CA TYR A 730 1.55 -1.35 -8.36
C TYR A 730 1.20 -2.76 -8.87
N HIS A 731 0.01 -3.23 -8.49
CA HIS A 731 -0.58 -4.48 -8.96
C HIS A 731 -1.99 -4.21 -9.51
N ASP A 732 -2.31 -4.80 -10.66
CA ASP A 732 -3.69 -4.93 -11.13
C ASP A 732 -4.19 -6.37 -10.86
N PRO A 733 -5.02 -6.57 -9.81
CA PRO A 733 -5.55 -7.89 -9.47
C PRO A 733 -6.64 -8.37 -10.44
N SER A 734 -7.12 -7.53 -11.36
CA SER A 734 -8.27 -7.83 -12.23
C SER A 734 -7.88 -8.38 -13.61
N ARG A 735 -6.60 -8.35 -14.00
CA ARG A 735 -6.14 -8.72 -15.35
C ARG A 735 -4.95 -9.69 -15.40
N GLY A 736 -4.50 -10.22 -14.26
CA GLY A 736 -3.33 -11.09 -14.19
C GLY A 736 -2.01 -10.43 -14.63
N MET A 737 -1.99 -9.09 -14.69
CA MET A 737 -0.90 -8.32 -15.29
C MET A 737 0.36 -8.32 -14.43
N ARG A 738 1.50 -8.10 -15.09
CA ARG A 738 2.81 -7.87 -14.46
C ARG A 738 2.73 -6.79 -13.38
N SER A 739 3.40 -6.99 -12.26
CA SER A 739 3.55 -5.96 -11.23
C SER A 739 4.50 -4.87 -11.72
N VAL A 740 4.27 -3.62 -11.32
CA VAL A 740 4.99 -2.47 -11.87
C VAL A 740 5.62 -1.65 -10.76
N VAL A 741 6.95 -1.56 -10.76
CA VAL A 741 7.74 -0.77 -9.82
C VAL A 741 7.81 0.66 -10.34
N GLY A 742 7.47 1.63 -9.50
CA GLY A 742 7.82 3.04 -9.71
C GLY A 742 9.03 3.38 -8.85
N PHE A 743 10.08 3.92 -9.46
CA PHE A 743 11.29 4.39 -8.79
C PHE A 743 11.51 5.87 -9.11
N VAL A 744 11.64 6.73 -8.11
CA VAL A 744 11.84 8.17 -8.28
C VAL A 744 12.92 8.68 -7.33
N ALA A 745 13.98 9.27 -7.85
CA ALA A 745 15.14 9.75 -7.10
C ALA A 745 15.37 11.26 -7.32
N SER A 746 15.72 12.00 -6.28
CA SER A 746 16.09 13.42 -6.40
C SER A 746 17.48 13.59 -7.02
N ILE A 747 17.65 14.53 -7.96
CA ILE A 747 18.91 14.73 -8.70
C ILE A 747 19.60 16.08 -8.46
N ASN A 748 19.16 16.89 -7.50
CA ASN A 748 19.84 18.14 -7.14
C ASN A 748 19.89 18.39 -5.63
N ASN A 749 20.86 19.20 -5.19
CA ASN A 749 21.14 19.50 -3.77
C ASN A 749 19.96 20.06 -2.97
N ILE A 750 18.96 20.70 -3.60
CA ILE A 750 17.75 21.23 -2.92
C ILE A 750 16.53 20.29 -3.02
N LEU A 751 16.70 19.08 -3.57
CA LEU A 751 15.69 18.01 -3.61
C LEU A 751 14.39 18.39 -4.35
N THR A 752 14.49 19.24 -5.37
CA THR A 752 13.38 19.69 -6.22
C THR A 752 13.33 18.97 -7.56
N LYS A 753 14.46 18.61 -8.17
CA LYS A 753 14.50 17.90 -9.46
C LYS A 753 14.48 16.38 -9.24
N TRP A 754 13.77 15.66 -10.10
CA TRP A 754 13.53 14.22 -9.96
C TRP A 754 13.86 13.46 -11.24
N TYR A 755 14.58 12.34 -11.10
CA TYR A 755 14.75 11.32 -12.13
C TYR A 755 13.84 10.12 -11.80
N SER A 756 13.23 9.53 -12.82
CA SER A 756 12.19 8.51 -12.68
C SER A 756 12.42 7.31 -13.59
N ARG A 757 12.22 6.09 -13.07
CA ARG A 757 12.28 4.83 -13.80
C ARG A 757 11.12 3.92 -13.42
N VAL A 758 10.79 3.02 -14.35
CA VAL A 758 9.77 1.99 -14.22
C VAL A 758 10.41 0.66 -14.54
N VAL A 759 10.01 -0.40 -13.83
CA VAL A 759 10.36 -1.78 -14.19
C VAL A 759 9.12 -2.67 -14.04
N PHE A 760 8.94 -3.60 -14.97
CA PHE A 760 7.89 -4.62 -14.91
C PHE A 760 8.46 -5.94 -14.36
N GLN A 761 7.81 -6.49 -13.34
CA GLN A 761 8.17 -7.76 -12.69
C GLN A 761 6.98 -8.73 -12.67
N LEU A 762 7.12 -9.92 -12.07
CA LEU A 762 6.09 -10.97 -12.18
C LEU A 762 4.76 -10.55 -11.51
N PRO A 763 3.61 -11.10 -11.96
CA PRO A 763 2.31 -10.81 -11.32
C PRO A 763 2.31 -11.16 -9.83
N HIS A 764 1.77 -10.26 -9.01
CA HIS A 764 1.68 -10.37 -7.54
C HIS A 764 3.02 -10.41 -6.77
N GLN A 765 4.15 -10.17 -7.43
CA GLN A 765 5.46 -10.02 -6.80
C GLN A 765 5.60 -8.62 -6.18
N GLU A 766 5.55 -8.51 -4.85
CA GLU A 766 5.77 -7.26 -4.12
C GLU A 766 7.25 -6.89 -4.01
N ILE A 767 8.15 -7.86 -3.77
CA ILE A 767 9.59 -7.64 -3.58
C ILE A 767 10.28 -7.41 -4.93
N VAL A 768 11.18 -6.41 -5.01
CA VAL A 768 11.79 -5.99 -6.29
C VAL A 768 13.15 -6.67 -6.55
N ASP A 769 13.33 -7.20 -7.76
CA ASP A 769 14.56 -7.90 -8.21
C ASP A 769 15.51 -7.04 -9.06
N SER A 770 15.02 -5.92 -9.61
CA SER A 770 15.68 -5.18 -10.70
C SER A 770 16.19 -3.80 -10.28
N LEU A 771 16.56 -3.61 -9.01
CA LEU A 771 16.89 -2.29 -8.46
C LEU A 771 18.16 -1.68 -9.06
N LYS A 772 19.10 -2.51 -9.54
CA LYS A 772 20.37 -2.03 -10.12
C LYS A 772 20.20 -1.11 -11.32
N LEU A 773 19.27 -1.44 -12.22
CA LEU A 773 18.98 -0.65 -13.42
C LEU A 773 18.43 0.75 -13.07
N CYS A 774 17.66 0.86 -11.99
CA CYS A 774 17.10 2.13 -11.53
C CYS A 774 18.13 3.00 -10.81
N LEU A 775 18.88 2.43 -9.85
CA LEU A 775 19.80 3.21 -9.01
C LEU A 775 21.06 3.64 -9.76
N VAL A 776 21.66 2.79 -10.61
CA VAL A 776 22.86 3.19 -11.39
C VAL A 776 22.54 4.36 -12.32
N ALA A 777 21.40 4.32 -13.01
CA ALA A 777 20.96 5.42 -13.89
C ALA A 777 20.65 6.71 -13.11
N ALA A 778 20.08 6.61 -11.90
CA ALA A 778 19.85 7.76 -11.04
C ALA A 778 21.15 8.38 -10.49
N LEU A 779 22.15 7.56 -10.17
CA LEU A 779 23.48 8.00 -9.72
C LEU A 779 24.26 8.69 -10.86
N GLN A 780 24.22 8.13 -12.08
CA GLN A 780 24.74 8.78 -13.28
C GLN A 780 24.10 10.15 -13.50
N LYS A 781 22.77 10.23 -13.46
CA LYS A 781 22.05 11.51 -13.61
C LYS A 781 22.35 12.52 -12.50
N TYR A 782 22.58 12.06 -11.26
CA TYR A 782 23.02 12.93 -10.16
C TYR A 782 24.43 13.48 -10.41
N TYR A 783 25.35 12.65 -10.91
CA TYR A 783 26.71 13.09 -11.27
C TYR A 783 26.71 14.08 -12.44
N GLU A 784 25.88 13.88 -13.47
CA GLU A 784 25.68 14.85 -14.57
C GLU A 784 25.23 16.23 -14.07
N VAL A 785 24.39 16.28 -13.03
CA VAL A 785 23.77 17.53 -12.53
C VAL A 785 24.58 18.23 -11.44
N ASN A 786 25.36 17.50 -10.64
CA ASN A 786 26.08 18.04 -9.48
C ASN A 786 27.61 17.91 -9.57
N HIS A 787 28.13 17.21 -10.58
CA HIS A 787 29.56 16.88 -10.79
C HIS A 787 30.22 16.10 -9.63
N CYS A 788 29.40 15.52 -8.75
CA CYS A 788 29.76 14.61 -7.68
C CYS A 788 28.69 13.53 -7.52
N LEU A 789 29.03 12.42 -6.86
CA LEU A 789 28.06 11.40 -6.44
C LEU A 789 27.53 11.74 -5.03
N PRO A 790 26.28 11.36 -4.68
CA PRO A 790 25.72 11.69 -3.37
C PRO A 790 26.43 10.91 -2.26
N GLU A 791 26.92 11.61 -1.23
CA GLU A 791 27.46 10.99 -0.01
C GLU A 791 26.39 10.20 0.77
N LYS A 792 25.12 10.60 0.65
CA LYS A 792 24.01 10.12 1.48
C LYS A 792 22.83 9.76 0.59
N ILE A 793 22.28 8.55 0.78
CA ILE A 793 21.11 8.06 0.05
C ILE A 793 20.03 7.68 1.07
N VAL A 794 18.83 8.26 0.96
CA VAL A 794 17.68 7.95 1.81
C VAL A 794 16.55 7.37 0.97
N VAL A 795 16.22 6.11 1.20
CA VAL A 795 15.20 5.37 0.45
C VAL A 795 13.92 5.26 1.28
N TYR A 796 12.78 5.53 0.66
CA TYR A 796 11.45 5.31 1.23
C TYR A 796 10.67 4.30 0.38
N ARG A 797 10.44 3.11 0.94
CA ARG A 797 9.80 1.96 0.31
C ARG A 797 8.37 1.79 0.82
N ASP A 798 7.40 2.18 0.01
CA ASP A 798 5.97 2.01 0.27
C ASP A 798 5.47 0.65 -0.27
N GLY A 799 4.35 0.14 0.25
CA GLY A 799 3.72 -1.14 -0.13
C GLY A 799 3.93 -2.31 0.84
N VAL A 800 5.13 -2.44 1.42
CA VAL A 800 5.60 -3.63 2.14
C VAL A 800 4.95 -3.82 3.53
N SER A 801 4.62 -5.06 3.89
CA SER A 801 4.02 -5.44 5.19
C SER A 801 5.03 -5.88 6.25
N ASP A 802 4.60 -5.92 7.53
CA ASP A 802 5.42 -6.34 8.70
C ASP A 802 6.20 -7.65 8.45
N GLY A 803 5.54 -8.66 7.89
CA GLY A 803 6.13 -9.97 7.58
C GLY A 803 7.14 -10.00 6.44
N GLN A 804 7.41 -8.87 5.79
CA GLN A 804 8.34 -8.74 4.66
C GLN A 804 9.51 -7.78 4.96
N LEU A 805 9.55 -7.13 6.13
CA LEU A 805 10.63 -6.21 6.53
C LEU A 805 12.01 -6.88 6.45
N HIS A 806 12.10 -8.10 6.97
CA HIS A 806 13.30 -8.94 6.89
C HIS A 806 13.70 -9.30 5.45
N THR A 807 12.75 -9.40 4.52
CA THR A 807 13.02 -9.65 3.10
C THR A 807 13.57 -8.41 2.42
N VAL A 808 13.02 -7.22 2.68
CA VAL A 808 13.61 -5.95 2.20
C VAL A 808 15.05 -5.82 2.69
N ALA A 809 15.28 -6.02 4.00
CA ALA A 809 16.60 -5.91 4.61
C ALA A 809 17.63 -6.91 4.06
N LYS A 810 17.22 -8.15 3.74
CA LYS A 810 18.12 -9.21 3.26
C LYS A 810 18.21 -9.34 1.73
N TYR A 811 17.36 -8.65 0.97
CA TYR A 811 17.27 -8.84 -0.50
C TYR A 811 17.18 -7.54 -1.32
N GLU A 812 16.31 -6.59 -0.97
CA GLU A 812 16.24 -5.30 -1.70
C GLU A 812 17.45 -4.41 -1.37
N ILE A 813 17.88 -4.37 -0.10
CA ILE A 813 19.00 -3.52 0.34
C ILE A 813 20.36 -3.96 -0.25
N PRO A 814 20.76 -5.25 -0.25
CA PRO A 814 22.00 -5.68 -0.88
C PRO A 814 22.08 -5.40 -2.38
N GLN A 815 20.95 -5.46 -3.12
CA GLN A 815 20.92 -5.04 -4.52
C GLN A 815 21.26 -3.56 -4.70
N LEU A 816 20.69 -2.69 -3.85
CA LEU A 816 20.96 -1.26 -3.86
C LEU A 816 22.43 -0.97 -3.51
N GLN A 817 22.99 -1.65 -2.51
CA GLN A 817 24.40 -1.51 -2.14
C GLN A 817 25.34 -1.99 -3.26
N LYS A 818 25.00 -3.09 -3.96
CA LYS A 818 25.72 -3.60 -5.14
C LYS A 818 25.64 -2.70 -6.38
N CYS A 819 24.94 -1.57 -6.30
CA CYS A 819 25.02 -0.51 -7.30
C CYS A 819 26.29 0.33 -7.12
N PHE A 820 26.79 0.49 -5.89
CA PHE A 820 27.93 1.36 -5.58
C PHE A 820 29.23 0.82 -6.17
N GLU A 821 29.39 -0.51 -6.20
CA GLU A 821 30.46 -1.24 -6.92
C GLU A 821 30.61 -0.87 -8.41
N THR A 822 29.62 -0.19 -9.01
CA THR A 822 29.65 0.29 -10.40
C THR A 822 30.41 1.61 -10.56
N PHE A 823 30.86 2.23 -9.46
CA PHE A 823 31.55 3.52 -9.43
C PHE A 823 32.83 3.41 -8.59
N GLU A 824 33.96 3.91 -9.10
CA GLU A 824 35.25 3.78 -8.43
C GLU A 824 35.26 4.49 -7.07
N ASN A 825 35.78 3.80 -6.05
CA ASN A 825 35.96 4.29 -4.68
C ASN A 825 34.69 4.88 -4.02
N TYR A 826 33.49 4.49 -4.47
CA TYR A 826 32.22 5.06 -4.03
C TYR A 826 31.57 4.27 -2.89
N TYR A 827 31.60 4.85 -1.68
CA TYR A 827 31.07 4.23 -0.45
C TYR A 827 30.06 5.15 0.26
N PRO A 828 28.85 5.37 -0.30
CA PRO A 828 27.86 6.27 0.27
C PRO A 828 27.21 5.70 1.53
N LYS A 829 26.75 6.60 2.40
CA LYS A 829 25.94 6.27 3.57
C LYS A 829 24.47 6.11 3.16
N MET A 830 23.81 5.06 3.63
CA MET A 830 22.43 4.72 3.22
C MET A 830 21.49 4.61 4.42
N VAL A 831 20.28 5.14 4.27
CA VAL A 831 19.15 4.95 5.18
C VAL A 831 17.97 4.41 4.38
N VAL A 832 17.26 3.41 4.92
CA VAL A 832 16.12 2.79 4.24
C VAL A 832 14.94 2.71 5.20
N PHE A 833 13.84 3.37 4.82
CA PHE A 833 12.56 3.32 5.52
C PHE A 833 11.56 2.48 4.76
N VAL A 834 10.88 1.56 5.43
CA VAL A 834 9.62 0.99 4.95
C VAL A 834 8.48 1.89 5.42
N VAL A 835 7.60 2.28 4.49
CA VAL A 835 6.52 3.25 4.69
C VAL A 835 5.17 2.52 4.66
N GLN A 836 4.47 2.52 5.77
CA GLN A 836 3.21 1.80 5.94
C GLN A 836 2.03 2.77 6.09
N LYS A 837 1.38 3.06 4.95
CA LYS A 837 0.14 3.86 4.87
C LYS A 837 -1.15 3.09 5.23
N LYS A 838 -1.08 1.77 5.46
CA LYS A 838 -2.23 0.86 5.67
C LYS A 838 -2.25 0.18 7.08
N ILE A 839 -1.89 0.91 8.13
CA ILE A 839 -1.93 0.47 9.55
C ILE A 839 -3.33 0.50 10.19
N GLY A 840 -3.51 -0.15 11.35
CA GLY A 840 -4.74 -0.09 12.17
C GLY A 840 -4.70 0.91 13.32
N THR A 841 -3.56 1.58 13.54
CA THR A 841 -3.38 2.57 14.62
C THR A 841 -4.07 3.88 14.28
N ASN A 842 -4.83 4.42 15.23
CA ASN A 842 -5.42 5.76 15.23
C ASN A 842 -4.77 6.60 16.34
N LEU A 843 -4.59 7.90 16.08
CA LEU A 843 -4.16 8.90 17.05
C LEU A 843 -5.30 9.89 17.31
N TYR A 844 -5.41 10.30 18.58
CA TYR A 844 -6.31 11.35 19.05
C TYR A 844 -5.49 12.38 19.83
N SER A 845 -5.83 13.67 19.71
CA SER A 845 -5.40 14.68 20.68
C SER A 845 -6.14 14.45 22.00
N ALA A 846 -5.39 14.42 23.11
CA ALA A 846 -5.92 14.29 24.46
C ALA A 846 -5.68 15.57 25.30
N SER A 847 -5.48 16.71 24.63
CA SER A 847 -5.22 18.02 25.28
C SER A 847 -6.46 18.65 25.92
N THR A 848 -7.63 18.04 25.76
CA THR A 848 -8.90 18.40 26.42
C THR A 848 -9.63 17.10 26.81
N ASP A 849 -10.68 17.20 27.63
CA ASP A 849 -11.48 16.05 28.08
C ASP A 849 -12.20 15.29 26.95
N GLN A 850 -12.22 15.84 25.73
CA GLN A 850 -12.85 15.22 24.57
C GLN A 850 -11.78 14.93 23.53
N PHE A 851 -11.67 13.68 23.10
CA PHE A 851 -10.72 13.31 22.05
C PHE A 851 -11.02 14.05 20.74
N LEU A 852 -10.00 14.75 20.24
CA LEU A 852 -10.02 15.52 19.00
C LEU A 852 -9.00 14.95 17.98
N THR A 853 -9.01 15.48 16.76
CA THR A 853 -7.99 15.15 15.75
C THR A 853 -6.64 15.75 16.18
N PRO A 854 -5.52 15.01 16.15
CA PRO A 854 -4.20 15.58 16.41
C PRO A 854 -3.77 16.57 15.32
N ALA A 855 -2.96 17.56 15.70
CA ALA A 855 -2.39 18.50 14.75
C ALA A 855 -1.45 17.78 13.76
N PRO A 856 -1.36 18.24 12.49
CA PRO A 856 -0.32 17.79 11.57
C PRO A 856 1.08 17.93 12.17
N GLY A 857 1.99 17.02 11.83
CA GLY A 857 3.33 16.96 12.43
C GLY A 857 3.39 16.23 13.77
N THR A 858 2.25 15.72 14.28
CA THR A 858 2.21 14.84 15.47
C THR A 858 2.96 13.54 15.22
N ILE A 859 3.85 13.19 16.15
CA ILE A 859 4.67 11.97 16.19
C ILE A 859 4.44 11.20 17.49
N ILE A 860 4.48 9.87 17.39
CA ILE A 860 4.73 8.95 18.50
C ILE A 860 5.77 7.91 18.07
N ASP A 861 6.81 7.76 18.88
CA ASP A 861 8.07 7.06 18.56
C ASP A 861 8.63 6.24 19.75
N HIS A 862 7.75 5.91 20.69
CA HIS A 862 8.01 5.02 21.82
C HIS A 862 6.72 4.30 22.23
N THR A 863 6.86 3.26 23.05
CA THR A 863 5.77 2.49 23.70
C THR A 863 4.84 1.69 22.79
N VAL A 864 4.37 2.25 21.67
CA VAL A 864 3.52 1.58 20.66
C VAL A 864 4.30 1.16 19.40
N THR A 865 5.60 1.42 19.43
CA THR A 865 6.64 1.07 18.47
C THR A 865 7.13 -0.38 18.63
N SER A 866 7.80 -0.91 17.60
CA SER A 866 8.22 -2.30 17.44
C SER A 866 9.57 -2.57 18.11
N ARG A 867 9.64 -3.56 19.01
CA ARG A 867 10.86 -3.88 19.78
C ARG A 867 12.10 -4.17 18.93
N GLU A 868 11.91 -4.70 17.73
CA GLU A 868 13.01 -5.15 16.85
C GLU A 868 13.64 -4.06 15.98
N TRP A 869 12.95 -2.92 15.78
CA TRP A 869 13.32 -1.93 14.75
C TRP A 869 13.37 -0.50 15.30
N VAL A 870 13.95 0.42 14.53
CA VAL A 870 13.87 1.86 14.82
C VAL A 870 12.73 2.46 14.03
N ASP A 871 11.55 2.54 14.66
CA ASP A 871 10.30 2.93 14.02
C ASP A 871 9.63 4.14 14.69
N PHE A 872 8.75 4.82 13.93
CA PHE A 872 7.90 5.90 14.44
C PHE A 872 6.62 6.05 13.61
N TYR A 873 5.58 6.62 14.23
CA TYR A 873 4.36 7.03 13.55
C TYR A 873 4.34 8.56 13.41
N LEU A 874 3.97 9.06 12.23
CA LEU A 874 3.85 10.50 11.93
C LEU A 874 2.53 10.80 11.22
N LEU A 875 1.71 11.69 11.81
CA LEU A 875 0.52 12.27 11.20
C LEU A 875 0.90 13.53 10.41
N ALA A 876 1.48 13.36 9.22
CA ALA A 876 2.02 14.48 8.45
C ALA A 876 0.99 15.45 7.83
N HIS A 877 -0.32 15.20 7.95
CA HIS A 877 -1.36 15.85 7.13
C HIS A 877 -2.64 16.18 7.92
N HIS A 878 -3.36 17.22 7.51
CA HIS A 878 -4.63 17.61 8.12
C HIS A 878 -5.76 16.62 7.78
N VAL A 879 -6.34 16.00 8.81
CA VAL A 879 -7.48 15.09 8.68
C VAL A 879 -8.79 15.88 8.80
N ARG A 880 -9.52 16.02 7.68
CA ARG A 880 -10.76 16.81 7.60
C ARG A 880 -12.00 16.11 8.17
N GLN A 881 -12.00 14.77 8.19
CA GLN A 881 -13.09 13.91 8.64
C GLN A 881 -12.51 12.57 9.11
N GLY A 882 -13.16 11.91 10.07
CA GLY A 882 -12.67 10.65 10.65
C GLY A 882 -11.56 10.84 11.69
N CYS A 883 -10.94 9.74 12.12
CA CYS A 883 -9.84 9.73 13.09
C CYS A 883 -8.45 10.01 12.48
N GLY A 884 -7.51 10.44 13.32
CA GLY A 884 -6.14 10.75 12.90
C GLY A 884 -5.31 9.51 12.61
N ILE A 885 -5.41 8.94 11.40
CA ILE A 885 -4.59 7.77 11.01
C ILE A 885 -3.19 8.23 10.54
N PRO A 886 -2.10 7.99 11.31
CA PRO A 886 -0.75 8.39 10.91
C PRO A 886 -0.21 7.48 9.79
N THR A 887 0.99 7.77 9.32
CA THR A 887 1.79 6.80 8.56
C THR A 887 2.88 6.25 9.48
N HIS A 888 3.10 4.95 9.42
CA HIS A 888 4.16 4.27 10.18
C HIS A 888 5.42 4.15 9.31
N TYR A 889 6.58 4.42 9.90
CA TYR A 889 7.88 4.45 9.24
C TYR A 889 8.83 3.55 10.00
N VAL A 890 9.31 2.46 9.38
CA VAL A 890 10.25 1.50 9.98
C VAL A 890 11.61 1.69 9.33
N CYS A 891 12.61 2.13 10.09
CA CYS A 891 13.98 2.23 9.60
C CYS A 891 14.63 0.84 9.64
N VAL A 892 14.88 0.27 8.45
CA VAL A 892 15.44 -1.09 8.27
C VAL A 892 16.96 -1.07 7.98
N LEU A 893 17.53 0.11 7.72
CA LEU A 893 18.99 0.35 7.62
C LEU A 893 19.28 1.83 7.93
N ASN A 894 20.36 2.13 8.65
CA ASN A 894 20.85 3.50 8.89
C ASN A 894 22.38 3.55 9.01
N THR A 895 23.13 3.35 7.91
CA THR A 895 24.60 3.53 7.92
C THR A 895 25.03 5.01 7.88
N ALA A 896 24.06 5.92 7.80
CA ALA A 896 24.28 7.36 7.89
C ALA A 896 24.38 7.88 9.34
N ASN A 897 24.05 7.05 10.34
CA ASN A 897 23.93 7.44 11.75
C ASN A 897 23.04 8.68 11.95
N LEU A 898 21.95 8.79 11.18
CA LEU A 898 20.95 9.82 11.42
C LEU A 898 20.25 9.54 12.77
N SER A 899 20.21 10.54 13.63
CA SER A 899 19.43 10.48 14.87
C SER A 899 17.93 10.33 14.56
N PRO A 900 17.11 9.80 15.49
CA PRO A 900 15.67 9.73 15.28
C PRO A 900 15.04 11.08 14.93
N ASP A 901 15.52 12.17 15.53
CA ASP A 901 15.08 13.52 15.21
C ASP A 901 15.37 13.92 13.74
N HIS A 902 16.56 13.62 13.23
CA HIS A 902 16.91 13.87 11.84
C HIS A 902 16.05 13.03 10.88
N MET A 903 15.80 11.76 11.21
CA MET A 903 14.96 10.86 10.42
C MET A 903 13.50 11.31 10.38
N GLN A 904 12.93 11.67 11.53
CA GLN A 904 11.56 12.17 11.69
C GLN A 904 11.36 13.49 10.95
N ARG A 905 12.26 14.46 11.14
CA ARG A 905 12.15 15.79 10.51
C ARG A 905 12.42 15.77 9.01
N LEU A 906 13.36 14.96 8.52
CA LEU A 906 13.54 14.76 7.07
C LEU A 906 12.25 14.20 6.44
N THR A 907 11.66 13.20 7.08
CA THR A 907 10.40 12.58 6.62
C THR A 907 9.25 13.59 6.57
N PHE A 908 9.10 14.44 7.60
CA PHE A 908 8.07 15.48 7.62
C PHE A 908 8.32 16.58 6.58
N LYS A 909 9.55 17.08 6.42
CA LYS A 909 9.92 18.03 5.35
C LYS A 909 9.58 17.50 3.97
N LEU A 910 9.90 16.23 3.68
CA LEU A 910 9.56 15.60 2.40
C LEU A 910 8.04 15.42 2.16
N CYS A 911 7.21 15.42 3.21
CA CYS A 911 5.74 15.42 3.07
C CYS A 911 5.18 16.78 2.57
N HIS A 912 5.99 17.84 2.54
CA HIS A 912 5.64 19.15 1.96
C HIS A 912 6.00 19.27 0.46
N MET A 913 6.79 18.34 -0.09
CA MET A 913 7.45 18.49 -1.41
C MET A 913 6.64 17.93 -2.61
N TYR A 914 5.35 17.67 -2.45
CA TYR A 914 4.51 17.06 -3.50
C TYR A 914 3.70 18.11 -4.27
N TRP A 915 4.21 18.53 -5.43
CA TRP A 915 3.78 19.74 -6.12
C TRP A 915 2.36 19.73 -6.70
N ASN A 916 1.69 18.57 -6.80
CA ASN A 916 0.29 18.48 -7.20
C ASN A 916 -0.69 18.72 -6.03
N TRP A 917 -0.18 19.14 -4.86
CA TRP A 917 -0.96 19.57 -3.69
C TRP A 917 -0.18 20.65 -2.90
N PRO A 918 -0.58 21.93 -2.92
CA PRO A 918 0.06 23.00 -2.16
C PRO A 918 -0.33 22.95 -0.68
N GLY A 919 0.14 21.90 -0.02
CA GLY A 919 -0.08 21.55 1.37
C GLY A 919 0.70 20.28 1.71
N THR A 920 0.65 19.82 2.95
CA THR A 920 1.27 18.51 3.29
C THR A 920 0.45 17.32 2.83
N ILE A 921 1.13 16.24 2.48
CA ILE A 921 0.54 14.93 2.17
C ILE A 921 0.95 13.85 3.20
N ARG A 922 0.25 12.71 3.18
CA ARG A 922 0.37 11.65 4.19
C ARG A 922 1.69 10.83 4.15
N VAL A 923 2.40 10.85 3.03
CA VAL A 923 3.67 10.13 2.80
C VAL A 923 4.67 11.08 2.13
N PRO A 924 5.99 10.83 2.18
CA PRO A 924 6.98 11.65 1.47
C PRO A 924 6.63 11.81 -0.01
N ALA A 925 6.87 13.00 -0.56
CA ALA A 925 6.73 13.29 -1.98
C ALA A 925 7.38 12.24 -2.91
N PRO A 926 8.62 11.75 -2.68
CA PRO A 926 9.20 10.66 -3.46
C PRO A 926 8.32 9.40 -3.52
N CYS A 927 7.75 8.93 -2.39
CA CYS A 927 6.79 7.81 -2.39
C CYS A 927 5.55 8.13 -3.24
N LYS A 928 5.05 9.37 -3.14
CA LYS A 928 3.84 9.77 -3.86
C LYS A 928 4.07 9.91 -5.36
N TYR A 929 5.26 10.33 -5.78
CA TYR A 929 5.69 10.34 -7.16
C TYR A 929 5.87 8.90 -7.68
N ALA A 930 6.53 8.02 -6.93
CA ALA A 930 6.68 6.60 -7.25
C ALA A 930 5.33 5.90 -7.44
N HIS A 931 4.38 6.06 -6.51
CA HIS A 931 3.01 5.59 -6.64
C HIS A 931 2.34 6.08 -7.94
N LYS A 932 2.47 7.37 -8.26
CA LYS A 932 1.84 7.98 -9.43
C LYS A 932 2.41 7.42 -10.73
N LEU A 933 3.73 7.25 -10.79
CA LEU A 933 4.47 6.66 -11.91
C LEU A 933 4.13 5.17 -12.10
N ALA A 934 4.14 4.38 -11.03
CA ALA A 934 3.76 2.97 -11.02
C ALA A 934 2.31 2.77 -11.48
N TYR A 935 1.38 3.55 -10.92
CA TYR A 935 -0.04 3.52 -11.29
C TYR A 935 -0.26 3.88 -12.76
N LEU A 936 0.34 4.96 -13.26
CA LEU A 936 0.22 5.33 -14.68
C LEU A 936 0.75 4.20 -15.58
N SER A 937 1.91 3.65 -15.23
CA SER A 937 2.59 2.66 -16.08
C SER A 937 1.90 1.30 -16.06
N GLY A 938 1.38 0.87 -14.90
CA GLY A 938 0.64 -0.37 -14.74
C GLY A 938 -0.81 -0.31 -15.22
N GLN A 939 -1.59 0.69 -14.80
CA GLN A 939 -3.02 0.79 -15.13
C GLN A 939 -3.28 1.32 -16.55
N VAL A 940 -2.40 2.17 -17.09
CA VAL A 940 -2.70 2.99 -18.29
C VAL A 940 -1.76 2.70 -19.46
N LEU A 941 -0.45 2.64 -19.24
CA LEU A 941 0.52 2.44 -20.33
C LEU A 941 0.69 0.95 -20.69
N HIS A 942 0.84 0.09 -19.68
CA HIS A 942 1.29 -1.31 -19.76
C HIS A 942 2.70 -1.52 -20.38
N HIS A 943 3.44 -0.43 -20.58
CA HIS A 943 4.81 -0.38 -21.10
C HIS A 943 5.65 0.58 -20.23
N GLU A 944 6.97 0.48 -20.33
CA GLU A 944 7.88 1.46 -19.72
C GLU A 944 7.77 2.81 -20.45
N PRO A 945 7.73 3.94 -19.72
CA PRO A 945 7.82 5.27 -20.32
C PRO A 945 9.17 5.50 -21.01
N ALA A 946 9.15 6.25 -22.10
CA ALA A 946 10.34 6.59 -22.87
C ALA A 946 11.34 7.45 -22.08
N ILE A 947 12.63 7.16 -22.24
CA ILE A 947 13.73 7.65 -21.36
C ILE A 947 13.85 9.19 -21.39
N GLN A 948 13.47 9.84 -22.50
CA GLN A 948 13.46 11.29 -22.66
C GLN A 948 12.52 12.04 -21.70
N LEU A 949 11.64 11.30 -21.00
CA LEU A 949 10.73 11.84 -19.99
C LEU A 949 11.22 11.62 -18.54
N CYS A 950 12.28 10.84 -18.31
CA CYS A 950 12.71 10.43 -16.96
C CYS A 950 12.99 11.61 -16.00
N GLU A 951 13.51 12.73 -16.49
CA GLU A 951 13.84 13.93 -15.71
C GLU A 951 12.65 14.89 -15.46
N LYS A 952 11.42 14.49 -15.85
CA LYS A 952 10.21 15.33 -15.77
C LYS A 952 9.14 14.64 -14.94
N LEU A 953 8.29 15.42 -14.27
CA LEU A 953 7.12 14.89 -13.56
C LEU A 953 5.92 14.66 -14.51
N PHE A 954 6.18 14.05 -15.68
CA PHE A 954 5.22 13.83 -16.78
C PHE A 954 3.97 13.03 -16.36
N PHE A 955 4.11 12.24 -15.29
CA PHE A 955 3.14 11.29 -14.76
C PHE A 955 2.14 11.87 -13.75
N LEU A 956 2.20 13.18 -13.44
CA LEU A 956 1.27 13.84 -12.52
C LEU A 956 -0.17 13.94 -13.03
#